data_AF-A0A812LNP2-F1
#
_entry.id   AF-A0A812LNP2-F1
#
_cell.length_a   1.000
_cell.length_b   1.000
_cell.length_c   1.000
_cell.angle_alpha   90.00
_cell.angle_beta   90.00
_cell.angle_gamma   90.00
#
_symmetry.space_group_name_H-M   'P 1'
#
loop_
_entity.id
_entity.type
_entity.pdbx_description
1 polymer ?
#
loop_
_entity_poly.entity_id
_entity_poly.type
_entity_poly.pdbx_seq_one_letter_code
_entity_poly.pdbx_strand_id
1 'polypeptide(L)'
;MVYLQIFIVEGCAEQVAVVEEASTGSDVEIAAAGTSESGESTPAMAGAEKEPTEDEREAFRQYTEKFGECRDGSNPGYSRKAFPWFTGKPPQGEKLSAESLQAALSYRPTKKRLAKVNLTEVDSDREEIPLCTRCSLPVGEFAYQGREGKDTCVHTECMAQVLMKEAQREEEHRTTRENNKKLKNRREHNIGWRMDSVPTNASLAERMGCHPAPQGLCCLVLDEASKTVRVAATLEPSASVNLEYLLLALKVRKSASREPLFSLDPIDPKNLENSPQKKVFEPSWLAGTSAGDVMFQADYFLKELALGEYTMPVLGMLSVFDWSEMGDKEKTWSGREWFVVKKAEVRMAEDQTLIPHVRMGVEAREQIVTPKGLEDAPVTVPTHPLKKFAEAFTRNFDLIAERKSVIFHLRELAKASVMAKYLVDSKARIDPSWYRLADEIVKGAPPEPHMEIPQLWNMRGNSRIKLKNGRLIDMVTGSRQPWGLNSTDSQQFGAVHRACWSLSGGQSKLQAIYGGVESLRGTEFGLDRFELAQRHALQGQPTGMQLGQSGRPMFMPQRFQLGQREMPQGVDLNLDKFSLSTEERFRGRLPPCSGDAKSLEGRTTLGKAFLSSLRRKSWTGMKTDDQKLLLDIFDVSQCDRTEEGDAFTPPDPNLEYIVKVRSLVGEERVVSVERGMRDRRRVRFADKNFVMANPGNEFPRSWTSRFQVENEGRISYTAPTKFGLVKLDVDENFKHSLLEDVIPKAVPEFDQVTEDGVAFRIYKLGSLEVRTIQEVEEPERVHVVFSSRAVSWETKGSKPQDVLGKEKLSRCRVYVEAMEHEACNNYYIVLETIDKTMVVSERASDGSLCWLQNPHNLEDRNSLAKLLFTADCKEGLRMSDVRQHFEAQPRDTDGEHRKRYAKALYVFTTGRSLKGKWGGSARRYTAPPMRGLGVQALGRSSEFMNVMWLARNSGLRGL
;
A
#
# COMPACT_ATOMS: atom_id res chain seq x y z
N MET A 1 10.42 -69.53 24.21
CA MET A 1 9.03 -69.88 23.85
C MET A 1 8.71 -69.08 22.60
N VAL A 2 8.73 -69.63 21.37
CA VAL A 2 7.87 -70.73 20.83
C VAL A 2 6.42 -70.24 20.80
N TYR A 3 5.67 -70.13 19.70
CA TYR A 3 5.82 -70.57 18.28
C TYR A 3 5.37 -69.42 17.32
N LEU A 4 5.25 -69.46 15.98
CA LEU A 4 5.33 -70.49 14.91
C LEU A 4 5.75 -69.79 13.57
N GLN A 5 5.97 -70.57 12.49
CA GLN A 5 5.98 -70.15 11.07
C GLN A 5 4.83 -70.87 10.33
N ILE A 6 4.53 -70.54 9.07
CA ILE A 6 4.36 -71.53 7.96
C ILE A 6 4.20 -70.81 6.60
N PHE A 7 4.75 -71.43 5.56
CA PHE A 7 4.70 -71.07 4.13
C PHE A 7 3.43 -71.59 3.43
N ILE A 8 3.16 -71.12 2.20
CA ILE A 8 2.95 -71.99 1.01
C ILE A 8 3.09 -71.16 -0.28
N VAL A 9 3.46 -71.82 -1.37
CA VAL A 9 3.79 -71.28 -2.71
C VAL A 9 2.92 -71.98 -3.77
N GLU A 10 2.88 -71.42 -4.99
CA GLU A 10 2.62 -72.05 -6.31
C GLU A 10 1.36 -71.57 -7.07
N GLY A 11 1.48 -71.52 -8.41
CA GLY A 11 0.36 -71.31 -9.34
C GLY A 11 0.67 -70.50 -10.61
N CYS A 12 1.48 -71.03 -11.53
CA CYS A 12 1.59 -70.48 -12.90
C CYS A 12 0.42 -70.95 -13.79
N ALA A 13 -0.03 -70.09 -14.71
CA ALA A 13 -0.63 -70.51 -15.98
C ALA A 13 -0.53 -69.38 -17.03
N GLU A 14 0.07 -69.68 -18.18
CA GLU A 14 0.09 -68.82 -19.37
C GLU A 14 -1.23 -68.96 -20.16
N GLN A 15 -1.56 -67.94 -20.97
CA GLN A 15 -2.03 -68.21 -22.34
C GLN A 15 -1.84 -67.00 -23.26
N VAL A 16 -1.55 -67.27 -24.53
CA VAL A 16 -1.16 -66.31 -25.58
C VAL A 16 -2.07 -66.46 -26.80
N ALA A 17 -2.50 -65.33 -27.37
CA ALA A 17 -2.95 -65.17 -28.76
C ALA A 17 -2.74 -63.68 -29.13
N VAL A 18 -1.82 -63.28 -30.03
CA VAL A 18 -1.88 -63.41 -31.52
C VAL A 18 -3.07 -62.60 -32.07
N VAL A 19 -2.89 -61.29 -32.32
CA VAL A 19 -2.46 -60.63 -33.59
C VAL A 19 -3.54 -60.62 -34.69
N GLU A 20 -3.95 -59.42 -35.10
CA GLU A 20 -4.20 -59.09 -36.52
C GLU A 20 -4.09 -57.57 -36.78
N GLU A 21 -3.57 -57.19 -37.96
CA GLU A 21 -3.38 -55.80 -38.43
C GLU A 21 -4.35 -55.47 -39.58
N ALA A 22 -4.88 -54.24 -39.62
CA ALA A 22 -5.26 -53.47 -40.83
C ALA A 22 -5.89 -52.13 -40.36
N SER A 23 -5.44 -50.90 -40.66
CA SER A 23 -4.92 -50.23 -41.88
C SER A 23 -5.97 -49.39 -42.63
N THR A 24 -5.55 -48.19 -43.03
CA THR A 24 -6.19 -47.24 -43.99
C THR A 24 -7.47 -46.48 -43.55
N GLY A 25 -7.60 -45.24 -44.03
CA GLY A 25 -8.81 -44.41 -43.87
C GLY A 25 -8.55 -42.93 -43.57
N SER A 26 -7.93 -42.21 -44.50
CA SER A 26 -7.96 -40.73 -44.50
C SER A 26 -9.35 -40.23 -44.91
N ASP A 27 -9.78 -39.08 -44.41
CA ASP A 27 -10.37 -38.03 -45.28
C ASP A 27 -10.34 -36.65 -44.63
N VAL A 28 -10.29 -35.62 -45.49
CA VAL A 28 -10.22 -34.20 -45.15
C VAL A 28 -11.47 -33.53 -45.67
N GLU A 29 -12.19 -32.79 -44.83
CA GLU A 29 -13.13 -31.77 -45.31
C GLU A 29 -12.97 -30.44 -44.55
N ILE A 30 -13.08 -29.36 -45.30
CA ILE A 30 -12.93 -27.97 -44.87
C ILE A 30 -14.22 -27.25 -45.21
N ALA A 31 -14.86 -26.55 -44.25
CA ALA A 31 -15.35 -25.17 -44.44
C ALA A 31 -16.20 -24.60 -43.28
N ALA A 32 -16.22 -23.26 -43.24
CA ALA A 32 -17.31 -22.38 -42.81
C ALA A 32 -17.55 -22.11 -41.31
N ALA A 33 -16.84 -21.08 -40.86
CA ALA A 33 -17.20 -20.07 -39.87
C ALA A 33 -18.68 -19.94 -39.42
N GLY A 34 -18.87 -19.78 -38.11
CA GLY A 34 -20.07 -19.22 -37.48
C GLY A 34 -19.69 -18.48 -36.20
N THR A 35 -19.83 -17.15 -36.19
CA THR A 35 -19.52 -16.27 -35.05
C THR A 35 -20.64 -16.25 -34.01
N SER A 36 -20.31 -16.40 -32.73
CA SER A 36 -21.06 -15.77 -31.63
C SER A 36 -20.19 -15.56 -30.40
N GLU A 37 -20.36 -14.40 -29.75
CA GLU A 37 -19.62 -13.99 -28.56
C GLU A 37 -20.26 -14.60 -27.30
N SER A 38 -19.46 -14.99 -26.29
CA SER A 38 -19.80 -14.80 -24.87
C SER A 38 -18.72 -15.38 -23.92
N GLY A 39 -18.49 -14.66 -22.81
CA GLY A 39 -17.99 -15.25 -21.56
C GLY A 39 -16.47 -15.47 -21.44
N GLU A 40 -15.70 -14.38 -21.36
CA GLU A 40 -14.30 -14.44 -20.92
C GLU A 40 -14.22 -14.69 -19.40
N SER A 41 -14.42 -15.94 -18.99
CA SER A 41 -14.17 -16.40 -17.62
C SER A 41 -12.69 -16.71 -17.42
N THR A 42 -12.06 -16.01 -16.49
CA THR A 42 -10.65 -16.20 -16.11
C THR A 42 -10.37 -17.66 -15.75
N PRO A 43 -9.46 -18.38 -16.42
CA PRO A 43 -9.09 -19.72 -16.02
C PRO A 43 -8.23 -19.66 -14.76
N ALA A 44 -8.82 -20.01 -13.61
CA ALA A 44 -8.07 -20.19 -12.39
C ALA A 44 -7.08 -21.36 -12.56
N MET A 45 -5.77 -21.07 -12.59
CA MET A 45 -4.69 -22.05 -12.67
C MET A 45 -4.54 -22.83 -11.35
N ALA A 46 -5.51 -23.68 -11.04
CA ALA A 46 -5.43 -24.70 -10.00
C ALA A 46 -4.97 -26.05 -10.59
N GLY A 47 -3.87 -26.03 -11.35
CA GLY A 47 -3.18 -27.26 -11.74
C GLY A 47 -2.49 -27.87 -10.52
N ALA A 48 -2.78 -29.13 -10.21
CA ALA A 48 -2.13 -29.82 -9.09
C ALA A 48 -0.60 -29.85 -9.30
N GLU A 49 0.15 -29.17 -8.44
CA GLU A 49 1.62 -29.13 -8.55
C GLU A 49 2.18 -30.55 -8.46
N LYS A 50 2.81 -31.01 -9.55
CA LYS A 50 3.55 -32.26 -9.58
C LYS A 50 4.64 -32.23 -8.50
N GLU A 51 4.86 -33.35 -7.80
CA GLU A 51 5.96 -33.40 -6.83
C GLU A 51 7.31 -33.16 -7.52
N PRO A 52 8.25 -32.46 -6.84
CA PRO A 52 9.60 -32.31 -7.35
C PRO A 52 10.28 -33.66 -7.57
N THR A 53 11.00 -33.80 -8.67
CA THR A 53 11.79 -35.01 -8.99
C THR A 53 12.94 -35.20 -7.99
N GLU A 54 13.51 -36.41 -7.94
CA GLU A 54 14.67 -36.66 -7.07
C GLU A 54 15.90 -35.84 -7.49
N ASP A 55 16.08 -35.57 -8.79
CA ASP A 55 17.11 -34.64 -9.28
C ASP A 55 16.84 -33.19 -8.83
N GLU A 56 15.58 -32.72 -8.91
CA GLU A 56 15.16 -31.41 -8.39
C GLU A 56 15.42 -31.29 -6.87
N ARG A 57 15.19 -32.37 -6.11
CA ARG A 57 15.48 -32.44 -4.66
C ARG A 57 16.98 -32.43 -4.35
N GLU A 58 17.78 -33.17 -5.12
CA GLU A 58 19.25 -33.21 -4.98
C GLU A 58 19.89 -31.86 -5.32
N ALA A 59 19.53 -31.26 -6.46
CA ALA A 59 20.05 -29.97 -6.88
C ALA A 59 19.74 -28.86 -5.87
N PHE A 60 18.50 -28.87 -5.34
CA PHE A 60 18.10 -27.96 -4.28
C PHE A 60 18.86 -28.21 -2.98
N ARG A 61 19.12 -29.47 -2.59
CA ARG A 61 19.95 -29.80 -1.42
C ARG A 61 21.35 -29.19 -1.55
N GLN A 62 22.01 -29.39 -2.69
CA GLN A 62 23.34 -28.82 -2.95
C GLN A 62 23.34 -27.28 -2.92
N TYR A 63 22.26 -26.65 -3.38
CA TYR A 63 22.08 -25.20 -3.21
C TYR A 63 21.96 -24.81 -1.73
N THR A 64 21.16 -25.53 -0.94
CA THR A 64 20.97 -25.24 0.50
C THR A 64 22.22 -25.47 1.34
N GLU A 65 23.06 -26.45 0.97
CA GLU A 65 24.35 -26.72 1.63
C GLU A 65 25.33 -25.56 1.40
N LYS A 66 25.42 -25.05 0.17
CA LYS A 66 26.26 -23.91 -0.21
C LYS A 66 25.78 -22.56 0.33
N PHE A 67 24.56 -22.49 0.88
CA PHE A 67 23.90 -21.23 1.24
C PHE A 67 24.54 -20.55 2.47
N GLY A 68 25.16 -19.39 2.24
CA GLY A 68 25.92 -18.66 3.23
C GLY A 68 27.29 -19.27 3.54
N GLU A 69 27.89 -20.03 2.62
CA GLU A 69 29.26 -20.53 2.78
C GLU A 69 30.33 -19.49 2.37
N CYS A 70 31.42 -19.44 3.13
CA CYS A 70 32.53 -18.52 2.90
C CYS A 70 33.54 -19.12 1.91
N ARG A 71 33.53 -18.65 0.66
CA ARG A 71 34.26 -19.26 -0.46
C ARG A 71 35.68 -18.71 -0.69
N ASP A 72 36.13 -17.77 0.15
CA ASP A 72 37.47 -17.19 0.10
C ASP A 72 38.52 -17.96 0.93
N GLY A 73 38.11 -19.05 1.59
CA GLY A 73 38.95 -19.83 2.50
C GLY A 73 39.18 -19.17 3.87
N SER A 74 38.62 -17.98 4.10
CA SER A 74 38.55 -17.41 5.45
C SER A 74 37.40 -18.08 6.21
N ASN A 75 37.64 -18.40 7.48
CA ASN A 75 36.62 -18.93 8.36
C ASN A 75 36.16 -17.80 9.31
N PRO A 76 35.10 -17.04 8.97
CA PRO A 76 34.57 -16.00 9.86
C PRO A 76 33.87 -16.68 11.03
N GLY A 77 34.65 -17.01 12.07
CA GLY A 77 34.18 -17.57 13.32
C GLY A 77 33.19 -16.62 14.01
N TYR A 78 31.89 -16.81 13.72
CA TYR A 78 30.84 -15.96 14.25
C TYR A 78 30.69 -16.13 15.77
N SER A 79 30.85 -15.02 16.50
CA SER A 79 30.78 -15.01 17.96
C SER A 79 29.35 -15.29 18.45
N ARG A 80 29.14 -16.47 19.07
CA ARG A 80 27.87 -16.93 19.69
C ARG A 80 27.41 -16.13 20.94
N LYS A 81 27.80 -14.86 21.07
CA LYS A 81 27.47 -14.02 22.25
C LYS A 81 26.49 -12.87 21.96
N ALA A 82 25.88 -12.83 20.78
CA ALA A 82 24.74 -11.97 20.50
C ALA A 82 23.42 -12.67 20.88
N PHE A 83 22.83 -12.26 22.01
CA PHE A 83 21.45 -12.54 22.48
C PHE A 83 21.11 -13.96 23.00
N PRO A 84 20.73 -14.10 24.29
CA PRO A 84 20.09 -15.29 24.85
C PRO A 84 18.54 -15.22 24.80
N TRP A 85 17.91 -16.32 25.25
CA TRP A 85 16.48 -16.55 25.58
C TRP A 85 15.40 -16.57 24.47
N PHE A 86 14.95 -17.78 24.11
CA PHE A 86 13.51 -18.12 23.98
C PHE A 86 13.29 -19.63 24.14
N THR A 87 12.26 -20.06 24.90
CA THR A 87 11.87 -21.48 25.04
C THR A 87 10.36 -21.61 25.27
N GLY A 88 9.65 -22.32 24.38
CA GLY A 88 8.23 -22.65 24.54
C GLY A 88 7.62 -23.23 23.26
N LYS A 89 6.92 -24.36 23.36
CA LYS A 89 6.19 -25.00 22.25
C LYS A 89 4.71 -24.59 22.24
N PRO A 90 4.03 -24.54 21.08
CA PRO A 90 2.59 -24.34 21.00
C PRO A 90 1.80 -25.65 21.24
N PRO A 91 0.57 -25.58 21.78
CA PRO A 91 -0.41 -26.66 21.71
C PRO A 91 -1.20 -26.63 20.38
N GLN A 92 -1.74 -27.78 19.99
CA GLN A 92 -2.52 -28.00 18.76
C GLN A 92 -4.03 -28.04 19.02
N GLY A 93 -4.82 -27.95 17.94
CA GLY A 93 -6.26 -28.25 17.91
C GLY A 93 -7.12 -27.05 17.51
N GLU A 94 -8.21 -27.20 16.76
CA GLU A 94 -8.69 -28.36 15.99
C GLU A 94 -9.65 -27.88 14.89
N LYS A 95 -9.88 -28.66 13.83
CA LYS A 95 -10.76 -28.26 12.72
C LYS A 95 -12.23 -28.54 13.05
N LEU A 96 -13.14 -27.63 12.69
CA LEU A 96 -14.55 -27.95 12.47
C LEU A 96 -15.03 -27.37 11.13
N SER A 97 -16.04 -28.02 10.58
CA SER A 97 -16.31 -28.09 9.14
C SER A 97 -17.39 -27.12 8.64
N ALA A 98 -17.35 -26.86 7.33
CA ALA A 98 -18.43 -26.19 6.62
C ALA A 98 -19.66 -27.09 6.51
N GLU A 99 -20.85 -26.54 6.81
CA GLU A 99 -22.14 -26.82 6.14
C GLU A 99 -23.27 -26.04 6.83
N SER A 100 -23.74 -24.94 6.21
CA SER A 100 -25.12 -24.38 6.28
C SER A 100 -25.21 -23.00 5.61
N LEU A 101 -24.82 -22.94 4.34
CA LEU A 101 -24.85 -21.73 3.51
C LEU A 101 -26.18 -21.66 2.73
N GLN A 102 -27.33 -21.39 3.38
CA GLN A 102 -28.58 -21.03 2.65
C GLN A 102 -29.72 -20.48 3.54
N ALA A 103 -29.73 -19.16 3.79
CA ALA A 103 -30.94 -18.38 4.13
C ALA A 103 -30.77 -16.84 4.03
N ALA A 104 -29.67 -16.33 3.47
CA ALA A 104 -29.27 -14.92 3.59
C ALA A 104 -29.50 -14.07 2.32
N LEU A 105 -30.51 -14.40 1.49
CA LEU A 105 -30.79 -13.73 0.21
C LEU A 105 -32.23 -13.24 0.05
N SER A 106 -32.71 -12.37 0.97
CA SER A 106 -33.88 -11.51 0.68
C SER A 106 -34.09 -10.35 1.67
N TYR A 107 -33.36 -9.24 1.53
CA TYR A 107 -33.85 -7.94 2.00
C TYR A 107 -33.27 -6.77 1.19
N ARG A 108 -34.15 -5.89 0.67
CA ARG A 108 -33.79 -4.61 0.03
C ARG A 108 -34.37 -3.47 0.87
N PRO A 109 -33.58 -2.50 1.36
CA PRO A 109 -34.11 -1.33 2.04
C PRO A 109 -34.61 -0.27 1.03
N THR A 110 -35.90 0.05 1.07
CA THR A 110 -36.47 1.18 0.33
C THR A 110 -36.18 2.50 1.05
N LYS A 111 -35.62 3.48 0.32
CA LYS A 111 -35.33 4.82 0.86
C LYS A 111 -36.64 5.54 1.21
N LYS A 112 -36.84 5.90 2.49
CA LYS A 112 -37.84 6.91 2.86
C LYS A 112 -37.31 8.32 2.55
N ARG A 113 -38.19 9.14 1.99
CA ARG A 113 -37.95 10.56 1.65
C ARG A 113 -38.18 11.40 2.92
N LEU A 114 -37.19 12.20 3.33
CA LEU A 114 -37.33 13.11 4.46
C LEU A 114 -38.34 14.23 4.15
N ALA A 115 -39.10 14.64 5.16
CA ALA A 115 -40.04 15.77 5.07
C ALA A 115 -39.30 17.12 5.09
N LYS A 116 -39.95 18.17 4.57
CA LYS A 116 -39.45 19.55 4.62
C LYS A 116 -39.23 19.97 6.09
N VAL A 117 -38.01 20.36 6.42
CA VAL A 117 -37.64 20.95 7.71
C VAL A 117 -37.93 22.46 7.66
N ASN A 118 -38.45 23.05 8.73
CA ASN A 118 -38.56 24.50 8.85
C ASN A 118 -37.15 25.12 8.93
N LEU A 119 -36.89 26.16 8.14
CA LEU A 119 -35.55 26.72 7.93
C LEU A 119 -35.22 27.91 8.85
N THR A 120 -36.11 28.27 9.76
CA THR A 120 -35.95 29.37 10.72
C THR A 120 -36.30 28.92 12.14
N GLU A 121 -35.54 29.42 13.12
CA GLU A 121 -35.85 29.37 14.55
C GLU A 121 -36.09 30.80 15.05
N VAL A 122 -36.95 30.98 16.06
CA VAL A 122 -37.24 32.28 16.66
C VAL A 122 -36.44 32.43 17.95
N ASP A 123 -35.70 33.53 18.09
CA ASP A 123 -34.82 33.78 19.24
C ASP A 123 -35.53 34.40 20.45
N SER A 124 -34.77 34.84 21.46
CA SER A 124 -35.30 35.48 22.67
C SER A 124 -35.99 36.82 22.40
N ASP A 125 -35.60 37.49 21.32
CA ASP A 125 -35.99 38.86 20.99
C ASP A 125 -37.11 38.85 19.92
N ARG A 126 -37.47 37.64 19.46
CA ARG A 126 -38.49 37.27 18.46
C ARG A 126 -38.08 37.49 17.00
N GLU A 127 -36.78 37.53 16.72
CA GLU A 127 -36.27 37.55 15.35
C GLU A 127 -36.18 36.13 14.77
N GLU A 128 -36.46 35.98 13.47
CA GLU A 128 -36.30 34.70 12.76
C GLU A 128 -34.84 34.51 12.34
N ILE A 129 -34.11 33.66 13.06
CA ILE A 129 -32.73 33.29 12.72
C ILE A 129 -32.75 32.11 11.73
N PRO A 130 -32.09 32.22 10.56
CA PRO A 130 -32.04 31.13 9.60
C PRO A 130 -31.11 30.00 10.07
N LEU A 131 -31.56 28.76 9.90
CA LEU A 131 -30.84 27.55 10.29
C LEU A 131 -29.98 26.98 9.15
N CYS A 132 -28.75 26.58 9.47
CA CYS A 132 -27.87 25.92 8.50
C CYS A 132 -28.46 24.58 8.02
N THR A 133 -28.65 24.41 6.72
CA THR A 133 -29.26 23.19 6.16
C THR A 133 -28.42 21.92 6.32
N ARG A 134 -27.18 22.03 6.81
CA ARG A 134 -26.24 20.91 6.97
C ARG A 134 -26.13 20.38 8.40
N CYS A 135 -26.29 21.25 9.40
CA CYS A 135 -26.18 20.88 10.82
C CYS A 135 -27.41 21.28 11.67
N SER A 136 -28.37 22.00 11.07
CA SER A 136 -29.58 22.53 11.72
C SER A 136 -29.30 23.41 12.94
N LEU A 137 -28.16 24.10 12.97
CA LEU A 137 -27.84 25.11 13.98
C LEU A 137 -28.02 26.52 13.42
N PRO A 138 -28.37 27.52 14.25
CA PRO A 138 -28.48 28.93 13.85
C PRO A 138 -27.21 29.44 13.15
N VAL A 139 -27.37 30.18 12.05
CA VAL A 139 -26.23 30.76 11.33
C VAL A 139 -25.78 32.06 11.99
N GLY A 140 -24.48 32.20 12.22
CA GLY A 140 -23.87 33.39 12.81
C GLY A 140 -23.61 34.51 11.80
N GLU A 141 -22.64 35.38 12.09
CA GLU A 141 -22.31 36.58 11.29
C GLU A 141 -22.09 36.28 9.79
N PHE A 142 -21.65 35.07 9.43
CA PHE A 142 -21.39 34.66 8.05
C PHE A 142 -22.20 33.43 7.64
N ALA A 143 -22.95 33.61 6.54
CA ALA A 143 -23.76 32.60 5.87
C ALA A 143 -23.32 32.48 4.40
N TYR A 144 -23.29 31.25 3.89
CA TYR A 144 -23.10 30.94 2.47
C TYR A 144 -24.35 30.28 1.91
N GLN A 145 -24.70 30.59 0.66
CA GLN A 145 -25.84 29.98 0.00
C GLN A 145 -25.59 28.49 -0.25
N GLY A 146 -26.52 27.63 0.17
CA GLY A 146 -26.48 26.18 -0.06
C GLY A 146 -26.85 25.79 -1.50
N ARG A 147 -26.47 24.57 -1.90
CA ARG A 147 -26.81 24.02 -3.23
C ARG A 147 -28.31 23.71 -3.42
N GLU A 148 -29.12 23.76 -2.37
CA GLU A 148 -30.52 23.33 -2.37
C GLU A 148 -31.50 24.45 -2.77
N GLY A 149 -31.06 25.71 -2.83
CA GLY A 149 -31.86 26.84 -3.31
C GLY A 149 -31.36 28.20 -2.86
N LYS A 150 -32.05 29.27 -3.28
CA LYS A 150 -31.77 30.65 -2.81
C LYS A 150 -32.02 30.82 -1.30
N ASP A 151 -32.97 30.06 -0.77
CA ASP A 151 -33.45 30.18 0.62
C ASP A 151 -32.71 29.23 1.58
N THR A 152 -31.54 28.71 1.16
CA THR A 152 -30.75 27.77 1.97
C THR A 152 -29.43 28.40 2.37
N CYS A 153 -29.16 28.44 3.68
CA CYS A 153 -27.93 28.97 4.25
C CYS A 153 -27.07 27.86 4.88
N VAL A 154 -25.77 28.09 4.93
CA VAL A 154 -24.76 27.15 5.42
C VAL A 154 -23.66 27.94 6.13
N HIS A 155 -23.22 27.49 7.32
CA HIS A 155 -22.07 28.10 8.01
C HIS A 155 -20.79 28.04 7.16
N THR A 156 -19.85 28.94 7.41
CA THR A 156 -18.51 28.92 6.77
C THR A 156 -17.83 27.55 6.87
N GLU A 157 -17.83 26.92 8.04
CA GLU A 157 -17.19 25.63 8.28
C GLU A 157 -17.95 24.48 7.60
N CYS A 158 -19.28 24.57 7.55
CA CYS A 158 -20.12 23.60 6.83
C CYS A 158 -19.95 23.73 5.31
N MET A 159 -19.78 24.95 4.80
CA MET A 159 -19.49 25.21 3.39
C MET A 159 -18.05 24.76 3.03
N ALA A 160 -17.07 25.03 3.89
CA ALA A 160 -15.71 24.51 3.73
C ALA A 160 -15.69 22.97 3.63
N GLN A 161 -16.47 22.27 4.46
CA GLN A 161 -16.62 20.81 4.37
C GLN A 161 -17.32 20.34 3.09
N VAL A 162 -18.29 21.11 2.56
CA VAL A 162 -18.93 20.81 1.27
C VAL A 162 -17.92 20.95 0.13
N LEU A 163 -17.19 22.07 0.08
CA LEU A 163 -16.12 22.30 -0.89
C LEU A 163 -14.99 21.25 -0.79
N MET A 164 -14.57 20.85 0.41
CA MET A 164 -13.62 19.74 0.60
C MET A 164 -14.13 18.44 -0.02
N LYS A 165 -15.38 18.05 0.27
CA LYS A 165 -15.96 16.79 -0.22
C LYS A 165 -16.20 16.79 -1.72
N GLU A 166 -16.46 17.96 -2.30
CA GLU A 166 -16.61 18.13 -3.74
C GLU A 166 -15.26 18.05 -4.45
N ALA A 167 -14.26 18.79 -3.97
CA ALA A 167 -12.91 18.74 -4.50
C ALA A 167 -12.26 17.35 -4.32
N GLN A 168 -12.55 16.66 -3.22
CA GLN A 168 -12.15 15.25 -3.03
C GLN A 168 -12.78 14.33 -4.08
N ARG A 169 -14.09 14.42 -4.33
CA ARG A 169 -14.75 13.62 -5.39
C ARG A 169 -14.21 13.95 -6.78
N GLU A 170 -13.95 15.22 -7.05
CA GLU A 170 -13.37 15.65 -8.33
C GLU A 170 -11.95 15.09 -8.51
N GLU A 171 -11.13 15.08 -7.47
CA GLU A 171 -9.80 14.45 -7.46
C GLU A 171 -9.86 12.92 -7.54
N GLU A 172 -10.84 12.27 -6.91
CA GLU A 172 -11.11 10.84 -7.05
C GLU A 172 -11.51 10.50 -8.50
N HIS A 173 -12.40 11.29 -9.11
CA HIS A 173 -12.77 11.16 -10.52
C HIS A 173 -11.59 11.43 -11.46
N ARG A 174 -10.78 12.48 -11.21
CA ARG A 174 -9.56 12.79 -11.97
C ARG A 174 -8.55 11.65 -11.89
N THR A 175 -8.25 11.19 -10.67
CA THR A 175 -7.31 10.09 -10.41
C THR A 175 -7.80 8.79 -11.06
N THR A 176 -9.10 8.50 -10.99
CA THR A 176 -9.70 7.34 -11.68
C THR A 176 -9.57 7.46 -13.20
N ARG A 177 -9.86 8.64 -13.76
CA ARG A 177 -9.70 8.92 -15.21
C ARG A 177 -8.25 8.79 -15.66
N GLU A 178 -7.30 9.30 -14.87
CA GLU A 178 -5.87 9.21 -15.14
C GLU A 178 -5.34 7.78 -15.01
N ASN A 179 -5.75 7.04 -13.99
CA ASN A 179 -5.39 5.63 -13.82
C ASN A 179 -5.95 4.77 -14.96
N ASN A 180 -7.19 5.01 -15.39
CA ASN A 180 -7.77 4.35 -16.55
C ASN A 180 -7.03 4.72 -17.85
N LYS A 181 -6.64 5.99 -18.03
CA LYS A 181 -5.81 6.43 -19.17
C LYS A 181 -4.43 5.78 -19.14
N LYS A 182 -3.76 5.72 -17.99
CA LYS A 182 -2.47 5.04 -17.82
C LYS A 182 -2.58 3.55 -18.09
N LEU A 183 -3.60 2.87 -17.56
CA LEU A 183 -3.86 1.45 -17.82
C LEU A 183 -4.14 1.18 -19.31
N LYS A 184 -4.92 2.05 -19.97
CA LYS A 184 -5.16 1.99 -21.41
C LYS A 184 -3.86 2.17 -22.19
N ASN A 185 -3.09 3.23 -21.91
CA ASN A 185 -1.78 3.47 -22.53
C ASN A 185 -0.82 2.29 -22.32
N ARG A 186 -0.78 1.68 -21.13
CA ARG A 186 0.08 0.52 -20.86
C ARG A 186 -0.27 -0.67 -21.75
N ARG A 187 -1.57 -0.95 -21.96
CA ARG A 187 -2.04 -1.96 -22.91
C ARG A 187 -1.74 -1.59 -24.37
N GLU A 188 -2.01 -0.35 -24.76
CA GLU A 188 -1.84 0.14 -26.14
C GLU A 188 -0.39 0.25 -26.60
N HIS A 189 0.56 0.41 -25.67
CA HIS A 189 1.99 0.60 -25.99
C HIS A 189 2.90 -0.53 -25.48
N ASN A 190 2.31 -1.68 -25.05
CA ASN A 190 3.02 -2.82 -24.48
C ASN A 190 3.97 -2.44 -23.32
N ILE A 191 3.49 -1.62 -22.39
CA ILE A 191 4.24 -1.17 -21.21
C ILE A 191 3.82 -2.01 -20.00
N GLY A 192 4.81 -2.56 -19.32
CA GLY A 192 4.65 -3.51 -18.22
C GLY A 192 5.45 -4.76 -18.53
N TRP A 193 6.36 -5.12 -17.61
CA TRP A 193 7.13 -6.36 -17.71
C TRP A 193 6.20 -7.57 -17.71
N ARG A 194 6.51 -8.55 -18.57
CA ARG A 194 5.76 -9.80 -18.66
C ARG A 194 6.72 -10.97 -18.52
N MET A 195 6.38 -11.96 -17.71
CA MET A 195 7.24 -13.12 -17.49
C MET A 195 7.43 -13.97 -18.76
N ASP A 196 6.54 -13.82 -19.76
CA ASP A 196 6.66 -14.47 -21.07
C ASP A 196 7.72 -13.87 -22.00
N SER A 197 8.25 -12.66 -21.71
CA SER A 197 9.35 -12.07 -22.47
C SER A 197 10.75 -12.45 -21.97
N VAL A 198 10.83 -13.29 -20.92
CA VAL A 198 12.10 -13.82 -20.38
C VAL A 198 12.68 -14.90 -21.31
N PRO A 199 13.89 -14.71 -21.89
CA PRO A 199 14.46 -15.71 -22.80
C PRO A 199 14.87 -16.99 -22.08
N THR A 200 14.50 -18.13 -22.68
CA THR A 200 14.89 -19.46 -22.18
C THR A 200 16.21 -19.92 -22.78
N ASN A 201 17.07 -20.56 -21.98
CA ASN A 201 18.40 -20.98 -22.44
C ASN A 201 18.41 -22.28 -23.27
N ALA A 202 17.45 -23.19 -23.06
CA ALA A 202 17.55 -24.58 -23.51
C ALA A 202 17.81 -24.73 -25.02
N SER A 203 17.00 -24.09 -25.87
CA SER A 203 17.12 -24.19 -27.33
C SER A 203 18.39 -23.53 -27.89
N LEU A 204 18.89 -22.48 -27.23
CA LEU A 204 20.15 -21.83 -27.61
C LEU A 204 21.36 -22.65 -27.15
N ALA A 205 21.32 -23.23 -25.96
CA ALA A 205 22.41 -24.05 -25.42
C ALA A 205 22.71 -25.26 -26.32
N GLU A 206 21.67 -25.96 -26.79
CA GLU A 206 21.79 -27.05 -27.76
C GLU A 206 22.47 -26.58 -29.05
N ARG A 207 21.96 -25.50 -29.64
CA ARG A 207 22.48 -24.92 -30.89
C ARG A 207 23.89 -24.32 -30.75
N MET A 208 24.32 -24.01 -29.53
CA MET A 208 25.68 -23.59 -29.17
C MET A 208 26.61 -24.77 -28.81
N GLY A 209 26.14 -26.01 -28.96
CA GLY A 209 26.93 -27.24 -28.83
C GLY A 209 26.67 -28.07 -27.58
N CYS A 210 25.88 -27.60 -26.62
CA CYS A 210 25.61 -28.31 -25.37
C CYS A 210 24.47 -29.34 -25.54
N HIS A 211 24.83 -30.60 -25.82
CA HIS A 211 23.86 -31.67 -26.11
C HIS A 211 23.87 -32.79 -25.05
N PRO A 212 22.72 -33.23 -24.51
CA PRO A 212 21.39 -32.60 -24.66
C PRO A 212 21.31 -31.17 -24.09
N ALA A 213 20.26 -30.44 -24.45
CA ALA A 213 19.98 -29.13 -23.88
C ALA A 213 19.92 -29.18 -22.33
N PRO A 214 20.63 -28.31 -21.60
CA PRO A 214 20.42 -28.13 -20.17
C PRO A 214 18.99 -27.67 -19.90
N GLN A 215 18.32 -28.31 -18.94
CA GLN A 215 16.97 -27.91 -18.54
C GLN A 215 16.97 -26.64 -17.68
N GLY A 216 18.07 -26.37 -16.95
CA GLY A 216 18.20 -25.25 -16.02
C GLY A 216 19.19 -24.18 -16.46
N LEU A 217 20.08 -23.78 -15.53
CA LEU A 217 21.00 -22.67 -15.72
C LEU A 217 22.17 -23.07 -16.64
N CYS A 218 22.68 -22.11 -17.40
CA CYS A 218 23.82 -22.29 -18.30
C CYS A 218 24.97 -21.35 -17.89
N CYS A 219 26.21 -21.82 -18.01
CA CYS A 219 27.44 -21.05 -17.80
C CYS A 219 28.38 -21.17 -19.00
N LEU A 220 29.49 -20.42 -18.98
CA LEU A 220 30.54 -20.48 -20.00
C LEU A 220 31.83 -21.05 -19.41
N VAL A 221 32.48 -21.95 -20.14
CA VAL A 221 33.80 -22.50 -19.78
C VAL A 221 34.81 -22.10 -20.84
N LEU A 222 35.95 -21.54 -20.40
CA LEU A 222 37.05 -21.10 -21.27
C LEU A 222 38.21 -22.09 -21.19
N ASP A 223 38.48 -22.83 -22.26
CA ASP A 223 39.72 -23.61 -22.36
C ASP A 223 40.91 -22.63 -22.48
N GLU A 224 41.71 -22.50 -21.42
CA GLU A 224 42.88 -21.60 -21.40
C GLU A 224 43.90 -21.90 -22.51
N ALA A 225 44.04 -23.16 -22.94
CA ALA A 225 45.07 -23.61 -23.86
C ALA A 225 44.68 -23.39 -25.33
N SER A 226 43.45 -23.75 -25.72
CA SER A 226 42.94 -23.46 -27.08
C SER A 226 42.35 -22.06 -27.23
N LYS A 227 42.07 -21.38 -26.11
CA LYS A 227 41.28 -20.15 -25.98
C LYS A 227 39.85 -20.27 -26.54
N THR A 228 39.32 -21.48 -26.67
CA THR A 228 37.93 -21.70 -27.10
C THR A 228 36.95 -21.60 -25.94
N VAL A 229 35.70 -21.27 -26.24
CA VAL A 229 34.62 -21.11 -25.25
C VAL A 229 33.53 -22.13 -25.55
N ARG A 230 33.05 -22.83 -24.53
CA ARG A 230 31.89 -23.73 -24.61
C ARG A 230 30.79 -23.34 -23.63
N VAL A 231 29.55 -23.61 -23.99
CA VAL A 231 28.41 -23.58 -23.05
C VAL A 231 28.42 -24.85 -22.21
N ALA A 232 28.05 -24.74 -20.94
CA ALA A 232 27.87 -25.87 -20.03
C ALA A 232 26.64 -25.65 -19.14
N ALA A 233 26.15 -26.72 -18.52
CA ALA A 233 25.10 -26.62 -17.51
C ALA A 233 25.70 -26.17 -16.16
N THR A 234 24.91 -25.54 -15.30
CA THR A 234 25.33 -25.19 -13.94
C THR A 234 24.17 -25.23 -12.93
N LEU A 235 24.51 -25.45 -11.65
CA LEU A 235 23.62 -25.21 -10.50
C LEU A 235 24.04 -23.96 -9.70
N GLU A 236 24.96 -23.15 -10.22
CA GLU A 236 25.57 -22.01 -9.52
C GLU A 236 25.03 -20.68 -10.06
N PRO A 237 24.13 -19.96 -9.35
CA PRO A 237 23.50 -18.73 -9.84
C PRO A 237 24.47 -17.55 -10.05
N SER A 238 25.66 -17.61 -9.43
CA SER A 238 26.73 -16.63 -9.69
C SER A 238 27.39 -16.84 -11.06
N ALA A 239 27.43 -18.08 -11.56
CA ALA A 239 28.00 -18.45 -12.86
C ALA A 239 26.99 -18.42 -14.01
N SER A 240 25.69 -18.29 -13.72
CA SER A 240 24.63 -18.35 -14.72
C SER A 240 24.64 -17.16 -15.67
N VAL A 241 24.45 -17.42 -16.97
CA VAL A 241 24.34 -16.43 -18.04
C VAL A 241 23.10 -16.74 -18.88
N ASN A 242 22.30 -15.71 -19.17
CA ASN A 242 21.25 -15.81 -20.18
C ASN A 242 21.88 -15.79 -21.59
N LEU A 243 21.69 -16.85 -22.36
CA LEU A 243 22.36 -17.05 -23.63
C LEU A 243 21.85 -16.11 -24.72
N GLU A 244 20.56 -15.74 -24.72
CA GLU A 244 20.04 -14.78 -25.70
C GLU A 244 20.63 -13.38 -25.46
N TYR A 245 20.64 -12.93 -24.20
CA TYR A 245 21.29 -11.67 -23.82
C TYR A 245 22.79 -11.67 -24.15
N LEU A 246 23.49 -12.80 -23.97
CA LEU A 246 24.90 -12.95 -24.33
C LEU A 246 25.11 -12.83 -25.85
N LEU A 247 24.30 -13.51 -26.65
CA LEU A 247 24.41 -13.48 -28.11
C LEU A 247 24.13 -12.08 -28.67
N LEU A 248 23.11 -11.39 -28.15
CA LEU A 248 22.79 -10.01 -28.50
C LEU A 248 23.92 -9.06 -28.09
N ALA A 249 24.44 -9.16 -26.85
CA ALA A 249 25.54 -8.33 -26.37
C ALA A 249 26.85 -8.57 -27.16
N LEU A 250 27.17 -9.83 -27.50
CA LEU A 250 28.30 -10.17 -28.37
C LEU A 250 28.18 -9.55 -29.76
N LYS A 251 26.96 -9.55 -30.33
CA LYS A 251 26.69 -8.89 -31.62
C LYS A 251 26.84 -7.37 -31.52
N VAL A 252 26.40 -6.72 -30.43
CA VAL A 252 26.66 -5.29 -30.20
C VAL A 252 28.16 -5.02 -30.09
N ARG A 253 28.87 -5.73 -29.20
CA ARG A 253 30.31 -5.54 -28.97
C ARG A 253 31.13 -5.75 -30.25
N LYS A 254 30.79 -6.74 -31.09
CA LYS A 254 31.44 -6.98 -32.38
C LYS A 254 31.14 -5.92 -33.45
N SER A 255 29.91 -5.39 -33.49
CA SER A 255 29.48 -4.48 -34.56
C SER A 255 29.73 -3.00 -34.27
N ALA A 256 29.71 -2.61 -32.99
CA ALA A 256 29.79 -1.22 -32.54
C ALA A 256 30.91 -0.95 -31.51
N SER A 257 31.67 -1.97 -31.08
CA SER A 257 32.77 -1.84 -30.09
C SER A 257 32.36 -1.24 -28.74
N ARG A 258 31.10 -1.41 -28.35
CA ARG A 258 30.47 -0.90 -27.13
C ARG A 258 29.43 -1.88 -26.59
N GLU A 259 28.77 -1.52 -25.50
CA GLU A 259 27.69 -2.30 -24.90
C GLU A 259 26.29 -1.80 -25.35
N PRO A 260 25.22 -2.61 -25.16
CA PRO A 260 23.84 -2.17 -25.41
C PRO A 260 23.49 -0.92 -24.60
N LEU A 261 22.81 0.03 -25.24
CA LEU A 261 22.31 1.25 -24.60
C LEU A 261 20.84 1.47 -24.96
N PHE A 262 20.09 2.00 -23.99
CA PHE A 262 18.73 2.46 -24.16
C PHE A 262 18.55 3.88 -23.62
N SER A 263 17.70 4.66 -24.29
CA SER A 263 17.26 5.98 -23.85
C SER A 263 15.78 6.19 -24.17
N LEU A 264 15.08 6.96 -23.32
CA LEU A 264 13.71 7.38 -23.54
C LEU A 264 13.67 8.92 -23.65
N ASP A 265 13.59 9.42 -24.88
CA ASP A 265 13.82 10.83 -25.20
C ASP A 265 12.57 11.54 -25.73
N PRO A 266 12.33 12.81 -25.35
CA PRO A 266 11.24 13.61 -25.94
C PRO A 266 11.50 13.86 -27.43
N ILE A 267 10.49 13.71 -28.28
CA ILE A 267 10.63 13.95 -29.73
C ILE A 267 10.92 15.42 -30.04
N ASP A 268 10.29 16.34 -29.30
CA ASP A 268 10.57 17.78 -29.33
C ASP A 268 11.09 18.24 -27.97
N PRO A 269 12.43 18.39 -27.80
CA PRO A 269 13.04 18.91 -26.59
C PRO A 269 12.62 20.34 -26.19
N LYS A 270 11.87 21.07 -27.03
CA LYS A 270 11.39 22.43 -26.77
C LYS A 270 9.92 22.50 -26.35
N ASN A 271 9.10 21.53 -26.72
CA ASN A 271 7.69 21.42 -26.35
C ASN A 271 7.45 20.17 -25.51
N LEU A 272 8.15 20.13 -24.39
CA LEU A 272 8.29 18.94 -23.58
C LEU A 272 6.93 18.39 -23.10
N GLU A 273 6.02 19.23 -22.59
CA GLU A 273 4.74 18.80 -22.01
C GLU A 273 3.76 18.11 -22.98
N ASN A 274 3.92 18.37 -24.28
CA ASN A 274 3.00 17.88 -25.32
C ASN A 274 3.69 16.91 -26.29
N SER A 275 4.98 16.64 -26.10
CA SER A 275 5.75 15.76 -26.96
C SER A 275 5.69 14.32 -26.46
N PRO A 276 5.35 13.32 -27.31
CA PRO A 276 5.54 11.93 -26.95
C PRO A 276 7.04 11.62 -26.74
N GLN A 277 7.30 10.53 -26.05
CA GLN A 277 8.66 10.03 -25.84
C GLN A 277 8.97 8.93 -26.86
N LYS A 278 10.20 8.89 -27.34
CA LYS A 278 10.70 7.92 -28.30
C LYS A 278 11.64 6.93 -27.63
N LYS A 279 11.41 5.64 -27.87
CA LYS A 279 12.34 4.56 -27.54
C LYS A 279 13.58 4.71 -28.45
N VAL A 280 14.74 4.93 -27.86
CA VAL A 280 16.02 5.03 -28.59
C VAL A 280 16.92 3.88 -28.15
N PHE A 281 17.24 3.01 -29.11
CA PHE A 281 18.11 1.85 -28.90
C PHE A 281 19.42 2.07 -29.66
N GLU A 282 20.54 1.74 -29.02
CA GLU A 282 21.85 1.76 -29.65
C GLU A 282 22.56 0.42 -29.46
N PRO A 283 22.72 -0.39 -30.54
CA PRO A 283 22.24 -0.18 -31.91
C PRO A 283 20.71 -0.26 -32.07
N SER A 284 20.17 0.39 -33.11
CA SER A 284 18.72 0.48 -33.35
C SER A 284 18.02 -0.87 -33.58
N TRP A 285 18.75 -1.89 -34.04
CA TRP A 285 18.23 -3.24 -34.25
C TRP A 285 17.94 -4.02 -32.95
N LEU A 286 18.30 -3.48 -31.78
CA LEU A 286 17.86 -4.03 -30.50
C LEU A 286 16.35 -3.84 -30.25
N ALA A 287 15.70 -2.90 -30.95
CA ALA A 287 14.25 -2.71 -30.90
C ALA A 287 13.52 -4.03 -31.25
N GLY A 288 12.60 -4.47 -30.39
CA GLY A 288 11.86 -5.73 -30.57
C GLY A 288 12.61 -7.00 -30.15
N THR A 289 13.90 -6.90 -29.78
CA THR A 289 14.63 -8.01 -29.14
C THR A 289 14.38 -8.04 -27.63
N SER A 290 14.56 -9.20 -26.98
CA SER A 290 14.43 -9.35 -25.53
C SER A 290 15.36 -8.42 -24.73
N ALA A 291 16.57 -8.16 -25.22
CA ALA A 291 17.51 -7.20 -24.63
C ALA A 291 17.01 -5.75 -24.76
N GLY A 292 16.35 -5.41 -25.87
CA GLY A 292 15.69 -4.11 -26.04
C GLY A 292 14.51 -3.95 -25.08
N ASP A 293 13.62 -4.94 -25.02
CA ASP A 293 12.45 -4.91 -24.14
C ASP A 293 12.86 -4.76 -22.67
N VAL A 294 13.74 -5.61 -22.13
CA VAL A 294 14.14 -5.50 -20.71
C VAL A 294 14.78 -4.14 -20.37
N MET A 295 15.56 -3.54 -21.27
CA MET A 295 16.10 -2.20 -21.04
C MET A 295 15.01 -1.13 -21.00
N PHE A 296 14.04 -1.19 -21.92
CA PHE A 296 12.90 -0.26 -21.93
C PHE A 296 12.01 -0.42 -20.69
N GLN A 297 11.59 -1.65 -20.39
CA GLN A 297 10.67 -1.93 -19.28
C GLN A 297 11.31 -1.61 -17.93
N ALA A 298 12.60 -1.91 -17.74
CA ALA A 298 13.30 -1.58 -16.49
C ALA A 298 13.40 -0.05 -16.29
N ASP A 299 13.79 0.68 -17.34
CA ASP A 299 13.90 2.14 -17.31
C ASP A 299 12.53 2.81 -17.05
N TYR A 300 11.48 2.35 -17.73
CA TYR A 300 10.12 2.86 -17.50
C TYR A 300 9.65 2.58 -16.07
N PHE A 301 9.91 1.38 -15.56
CA PHE A 301 9.55 0.99 -14.18
C PHE A 301 10.32 1.78 -13.12
N LEU A 302 11.62 2.09 -13.34
CA LEU A 302 12.40 2.99 -12.49
C LEU A 302 11.75 4.37 -12.41
N LYS A 303 11.34 4.92 -13.56
CA LYS A 303 10.67 6.21 -13.66
C LYS A 303 9.30 6.18 -12.96
N GLU A 304 8.49 5.13 -13.13
CA GLU A 304 7.21 4.97 -12.41
C GLU A 304 7.39 4.87 -10.88
N LEU A 305 8.45 4.19 -10.40
CA LEU A 305 8.82 4.20 -8.99
C LEU A 305 9.23 5.60 -8.51
N ALA A 306 10.09 6.30 -9.25
CA ALA A 306 10.53 7.65 -8.91
C ALA A 306 9.35 8.64 -8.81
N LEU A 307 8.35 8.50 -9.68
CA LEU A 307 7.10 9.26 -9.65
C LEU A 307 6.13 8.81 -8.54
N GLY A 308 6.39 7.68 -7.88
CA GLY A 308 5.53 7.08 -6.87
C GLY A 308 4.18 6.60 -7.43
N GLU A 309 4.20 6.00 -8.63
CA GLU A 309 3.05 5.29 -9.22
C GLU A 309 2.83 3.91 -8.59
N TYR A 310 3.93 3.24 -8.20
CA TYR A 310 3.91 1.94 -7.54
C TYR A 310 4.32 2.04 -6.07
N THR A 311 3.86 1.08 -5.27
CA THR A 311 4.43 0.79 -3.95
C THR A 311 5.91 0.47 -4.08
N MET A 312 6.74 1.07 -3.22
CA MET A 312 8.18 0.84 -3.24
C MET A 312 8.52 -0.62 -2.95
N PRO A 313 9.50 -1.22 -3.67
CA PRO A 313 9.93 -2.60 -3.45
C PRO A 313 10.67 -2.83 -2.12
N VAL A 314 10.99 -1.77 -1.36
CA VAL A 314 11.64 -1.82 -0.05
C VAL A 314 10.91 -0.89 0.92
N LEU A 315 10.55 -1.39 2.11
CA LEU A 315 9.80 -0.67 3.13
C LEU A 315 10.57 0.58 3.60
N GLY A 316 9.87 1.72 3.68
CA GLY A 316 10.45 3.01 4.08
C GLY A 316 11.38 3.66 3.05
N MET A 317 11.59 3.07 1.88
CA MET A 317 12.10 3.80 0.71
C MET A 317 11.04 4.80 0.23
N LEU A 318 11.46 5.96 -0.25
CA LEU A 318 10.58 7.09 -0.58
C LEU A 318 10.82 7.53 -2.02
N SER A 319 9.74 7.86 -2.74
CA SER A 319 9.79 8.36 -4.13
C SER A 319 10.39 9.76 -4.20
N VAL A 320 10.72 10.21 -5.40
CA VAL A 320 11.20 11.57 -5.66
C VAL A 320 10.13 12.60 -5.29
N PHE A 321 8.84 12.28 -5.48
CA PHE A 321 7.73 13.10 -4.97
C PHE A 321 7.70 13.17 -3.44
N ASP A 322 7.83 12.04 -2.76
CA ASP A 322 7.75 12.00 -1.29
C ASP A 322 8.90 12.82 -0.67
N TRP A 323 10.09 12.78 -1.27
CA TRP A 323 11.22 13.66 -0.91
C TRP A 323 10.93 15.14 -1.21
N SER A 324 10.31 15.45 -2.35
CA SER A 324 9.96 16.82 -2.75
C SER A 324 8.90 17.44 -1.84
N GLU A 325 7.90 16.66 -1.41
CA GLU A 325 6.85 17.09 -0.47
C GLU A 325 7.40 17.46 0.92
N MET A 326 8.55 16.89 1.31
CA MET A 326 9.25 17.19 2.57
C MET A 326 10.27 18.33 2.46
N GLY A 327 10.64 18.75 1.24
CA GLY A 327 11.61 19.81 1.00
C GLY A 327 10.98 21.21 0.91
N ASP A 328 11.83 22.20 0.64
CA ASP A 328 11.38 23.57 0.36
C ASP A 328 10.57 23.60 -0.94
N LYS A 329 9.31 24.03 -0.84
CA LYS A 329 8.32 23.97 -1.93
C LYS A 329 8.50 25.03 -3.02
N GLU A 330 9.59 25.81 -2.96
CA GLU A 330 9.80 27.02 -3.77
C GLU A 330 10.75 26.83 -4.95
N LYS A 331 11.31 25.63 -5.15
CA LYS A 331 12.28 25.36 -6.23
C LYS A 331 11.76 24.34 -7.24
N THR A 332 11.47 24.83 -8.44
CA THR A 332 11.28 24.01 -9.64
C THR A 332 12.61 23.45 -10.11
N TRP A 333 12.65 22.15 -10.42
CA TRP A 333 13.81 21.48 -11.01
C TRP A 333 13.32 20.47 -12.05
N SER A 334 14.19 20.11 -12.99
CA SER A 334 14.00 19.01 -13.93
C SER A 334 15.16 18.03 -13.77
N GLY A 335 14.98 16.78 -14.15
CA GLY A 335 16.07 15.81 -14.05
C GLY A 335 15.76 14.47 -14.69
N ARG A 336 16.80 13.64 -14.78
CA ARG A 336 16.73 12.26 -15.25
C ARG A 336 17.35 11.33 -14.22
N GLU A 337 16.84 10.11 -14.21
CA GLU A 337 17.42 8.97 -13.52
C GLU A 337 17.57 7.82 -14.52
N TRP A 338 18.67 7.07 -14.41
CA TRP A 338 18.99 5.97 -15.32
C TRP A 338 19.86 4.91 -14.64
N PHE A 339 19.86 3.69 -15.17
CA PHE A 339 20.68 2.60 -14.65
C PHE A 339 22.13 2.68 -15.13
N VAL A 340 23.08 2.39 -14.25
CA VAL A 340 24.52 2.33 -14.57
C VAL A 340 25.17 1.09 -13.99
N VAL A 341 26.22 0.59 -14.67
CA VAL A 341 27.18 -0.33 -14.07
C VAL A 341 28.15 0.45 -13.17
N LYS A 342 28.23 0.05 -11.89
CA LYS A 342 29.12 0.60 -10.84
C LYS A 342 30.37 -0.27 -10.59
N LYS A 343 30.29 -1.58 -10.83
CA LYS A 343 31.42 -2.53 -10.83
C LYS A 343 31.17 -3.62 -11.86
N ALA A 344 32.21 -4.04 -12.57
CA ALA A 344 32.20 -5.22 -13.42
C ALA A 344 33.54 -5.96 -13.30
N GLU A 345 33.49 -7.29 -13.21
CA GLU A 345 34.65 -8.18 -13.24
C GLU A 345 34.23 -9.58 -13.74
N VAL A 346 35.20 -10.34 -14.25
CA VAL A 346 35.04 -11.78 -14.54
C VAL A 346 36.04 -12.55 -13.70
N ARG A 347 35.51 -13.50 -12.92
CA ARG A 347 36.28 -14.46 -12.12
C ARG A 347 36.31 -15.80 -12.86
N MET A 348 37.23 -16.69 -12.48
CA MET A 348 37.35 -18.02 -13.06
C MET A 348 37.43 -19.11 -11.97
N ALA A 349 36.65 -20.18 -12.13
CA ALA A 349 36.61 -21.34 -11.23
C ALA A 349 37.68 -22.40 -11.57
N GLU A 350 37.77 -23.47 -10.76
CA GLU A 350 38.75 -24.55 -10.95
C GLU A 350 38.63 -25.29 -12.28
N ASP A 351 37.41 -25.47 -12.77
CA ASP A 351 37.09 -26.11 -14.05
C ASP A 351 37.10 -25.13 -15.23
N GLN A 352 37.69 -23.95 -15.05
CA GLN A 352 37.74 -22.84 -16.00
C GLN A 352 36.37 -22.24 -16.35
N THR A 353 35.34 -22.45 -15.52
CA THR A 353 34.07 -21.74 -15.63
C THR A 353 34.27 -20.24 -15.38
N LEU A 354 33.79 -19.41 -16.30
CA LEU A 354 33.78 -17.96 -16.18
C LEU A 354 32.56 -17.51 -15.36
N ILE A 355 32.80 -16.63 -14.39
CA ILE A 355 31.79 -16.17 -13.42
C ILE A 355 31.71 -14.63 -13.49
N PRO A 356 30.65 -14.07 -14.08
CA PRO A 356 30.46 -12.63 -14.16
C PRO A 356 29.98 -12.06 -12.83
N HIS A 357 30.67 -11.03 -12.32
CA HIS A 357 30.20 -10.25 -11.18
C HIS A 357 29.97 -8.80 -11.59
N VAL A 358 28.75 -8.32 -11.37
CA VAL A 358 28.32 -6.96 -11.67
C VAL A 358 27.70 -6.33 -10.43
N ARG A 359 27.96 -5.04 -10.21
CA ARG A 359 27.21 -4.21 -9.26
C ARG A 359 26.54 -3.09 -10.05
N MET A 360 25.22 -3.11 -10.08
CA MET A 360 24.39 -2.09 -10.72
C MET A 360 24.09 -0.95 -9.75
N GLY A 361 23.60 0.16 -10.29
CA GLY A 361 23.05 1.27 -9.51
C GLY A 361 22.24 2.21 -10.40
N VAL A 362 21.78 3.31 -9.80
CA VAL A 362 21.08 4.39 -10.49
C VAL A 362 21.90 5.67 -10.36
N GLU A 363 21.96 6.47 -11.41
CA GLU A 363 22.46 7.85 -11.36
C GLU A 363 21.35 8.84 -11.61
N ALA A 364 21.54 10.06 -11.09
CA ALA A 364 20.63 11.19 -11.27
C ALA A 364 21.39 12.42 -11.78
N ARG A 365 20.77 13.18 -12.69
CA ARG A 365 21.21 14.51 -13.14
C ARG A 365 20.04 15.47 -13.11
N GLU A 366 20.32 16.74 -12.82
CA GLU A 366 19.39 17.83 -13.09
C GLU A 366 19.45 18.13 -14.59
N GLN A 367 18.32 18.48 -15.22
CA GLN A 367 18.30 18.93 -16.61
C GLN A 367 18.20 20.45 -16.66
N ILE A 368 19.13 21.07 -17.38
CA ILE A 368 19.17 22.51 -17.58
C ILE A 368 18.91 22.82 -19.06
N VAL A 369 17.98 23.73 -19.31
CA VAL A 369 17.74 24.26 -20.66
C VAL A 369 18.87 25.26 -20.99
N THR A 370 19.68 24.93 -21.99
CA THR A 370 20.71 25.81 -22.56
C THR A 370 20.28 26.28 -23.95
N PRO A 371 20.96 27.27 -24.55
CA PRO A 371 20.71 27.66 -25.94
C PRO A 371 20.91 26.53 -26.97
N LYS A 372 21.55 25.42 -26.60
CA LYS A 372 21.77 24.24 -27.46
C LYS A 372 20.70 23.16 -27.30
N GLY A 373 19.86 23.22 -26.27
CA GLY A 373 18.87 22.20 -25.93
C GLY A 373 18.87 21.87 -24.43
N LEU A 374 18.43 20.67 -24.07
CA LEU A 374 18.59 20.16 -22.70
C LEU A 374 20.01 19.61 -22.51
N GLU A 375 20.69 20.04 -21.44
CA GLU A 375 21.97 19.50 -21.01
C GLU A 375 21.84 18.93 -19.58
N ASP A 376 22.49 17.80 -19.32
CA ASP A 376 22.42 17.11 -18.03
C ASP A 376 23.53 17.61 -17.08
N ALA A 377 23.13 18.26 -16.00
CA ALA A 377 24.01 18.80 -14.96
C ALA A 377 24.14 17.84 -13.76
N PRO A 378 25.32 17.74 -13.11
CA PRO A 378 25.49 16.93 -11.90
C PRO A 378 24.58 17.37 -10.74
N VAL A 379 23.77 16.47 -10.18
CA VAL A 379 23.09 16.72 -8.89
C VAL A 379 24.12 16.67 -7.78
N THR A 380 24.68 17.83 -7.44
CA THR A 380 25.71 17.93 -6.40
C THR A 380 25.09 17.90 -5.00
N VAL A 381 23.95 18.57 -4.81
CA VAL A 381 23.30 18.81 -3.53
C VAL A 381 22.77 17.51 -2.88
N PRO A 382 23.31 17.05 -1.74
CA PRO A 382 22.88 15.79 -1.10
C PRO A 382 21.42 15.80 -0.61
N THR A 383 20.82 16.97 -0.43
CA THR A 383 19.41 17.08 -0.02
C THR A 383 18.41 16.93 -1.18
N HIS A 384 18.88 16.94 -2.44
CA HIS A 384 18.03 16.93 -3.63
C HIS A 384 17.20 15.63 -3.77
N PRO A 385 15.90 15.70 -4.08
CA PRO A 385 15.01 14.53 -4.20
C PRO A 385 15.53 13.40 -5.09
N LEU A 386 15.91 13.69 -6.35
CA LEU A 386 16.47 12.69 -7.28
C LEU A 386 17.70 11.97 -6.71
N LYS A 387 18.63 12.72 -6.10
CA LYS A 387 19.86 12.15 -5.57
C LYS A 387 19.57 11.20 -4.41
N LYS A 388 18.65 11.56 -3.51
CA LYS A 388 18.21 10.68 -2.41
C LYS A 388 17.54 9.41 -2.93
N PHE A 389 16.72 9.51 -3.97
CA PHE A 389 16.09 8.34 -4.59
C PHE A 389 17.13 7.44 -5.25
N ALA A 390 17.99 7.99 -6.11
CA ALA A 390 19.05 7.25 -6.80
C ALA A 390 20.05 6.60 -5.82
N GLU A 391 20.44 7.28 -4.73
CA GLU A 391 21.30 6.72 -3.67
C GLU A 391 20.58 5.60 -2.90
N ALA A 392 19.30 5.78 -2.55
CA ALA A 392 18.51 4.75 -1.88
C ALA A 392 18.28 3.51 -2.77
N PHE A 393 17.95 3.72 -4.05
CA PHE A 393 17.81 2.65 -5.05
C PHE A 393 19.14 1.91 -5.24
N THR A 394 20.26 2.64 -5.40
CA THR A 394 21.59 2.04 -5.56
C THR A 394 22.00 1.19 -4.35
N ARG A 395 21.78 1.69 -3.13
CA ARG A 395 22.06 0.91 -1.90
C ARG A 395 21.23 -0.38 -1.87
N ASN A 396 19.94 -0.26 -2.18
CA ASN A 396 18.98 -1.35 -2.09
C ASN A 396 18.93 -2.24 -3.36
N PHE A 397 19.73 -1.96 -4.40
CA PHE A 397 19.56 -2.53 -5.75
C PHE A 397 19.42 -4.06 -5.72
N ASP A 398 20.26 -4.76 -4.95
CA ASP A 398 20.21 -6.22 -4.88
C ASP A 398 18.90 -6.75 -4.28
N LEU A 399 18.39 -6.15 -3.20
CA LEU A 399 17.09 -6.53 -2.64
C LEU A 399 15.93 -6.18 -3.60
N ILE A 400 16.05 -5.07 -4.34
CA ILE A 400 15.09 -4.72 -5.39
C ILE A 400 15.13 -5.75 -6.52
N ALA A 401 16.32 -6.17 -6.95
CA ALA A 401 16.52 -7.21 -7.96
C ALA A 401 16.02 -8.59 -7.49
N GLU A 402 16.11 -8.93 -6.19
CA GLU A 402 15.50 -10.17 -5.69
C GLU A 402 13.97 -10.09 -5.56
N ARG A 403 13.36 -8.90 -5.62
CA ARG A 403 11.90 -8.72 -5.59
C ARG A 403 11.26 -8.41 -6.94
N LYS A 404 12.00 -7.79 -7.86
CA LYS A 404 11.49 -7.24 -9.12
C LYS A 404 12.18 -7.88 -10.33
N SER A 405 11.45 -8.74 -11.02
CA SER A 405 11.92 -9.54 -12.16
C SER A 405 12.55 -8.68 -13.27
N VAL A 406 11.92 -7.57 -13.65
CA VAL A 406 12.49 -6.65 -14.66
C VAL A 406 13.86 -6.09 -14.26
N ILE A 407 14.09 -5.86 -12.96
CA ILE A 407 15.37 -5.38 -12.42
C ILE A 407 16.39 -6.53 -12.29
N PHE A 408 15.92 -7.74 -11.97
CA PHE A 408 16.72 -8.97 -12.05
C PHE A 408 17.25 -9.19 -13.46
N HIS A 409 16.38 -9.22 -14.48
CA HIS A 409 16.79 -9.48 -15.85
C HIS A 409 17.64 -8.36 -16.45
N LEU A 410 17.47 -7.10 -16.03
CA LEU A 410 18.42 -6.03 -16.36
C LEU A 410 19.83 -6.32 -15.80
N ARG A 411 19.94 -6.84 -14.56
CA ARG A 411 21.22 -7.28 -13.97
C ARG A 411 21.82 -8.46 -14.74
N GLU A 412 20.99 -9.41 -15.21
CA GLU A 412 21.47 -10.54 -16.02
C GLU A 412 21.91 -10.12 -17.44
N LEU A 413 21.26 -9.13 -18.07
CA LEU A 413 21.74 -8.51 -19.31
C LEU A 413 23.08 -7.77 -19.10
N ALA A 414 23.26 -7.13 -17.93
CA ALA A 414 24.54 -6.53 -17.57
C ALA A 414 25.64 -7.59 -17.37
N LYS A 415 25.37 -8.71 -16.67
CA LYS A 415 26.29 -9.86 -16.60
C LYS A 415 26.66 -10.37 -18.00
N ALA A 416 25.67 -10.55 -18.88
CA ALA A 416 25.89 -11.01 -20.25
C ALA A 416 26.75 -10.04 -21.07
N SER A 417 26.58 -8.73 -20.86
CA SER A 417 27.42 -7.68 -21.48
C SER A 417 28.86 -7.69 -20.96
N VAL A 418 29.06 -7.93 -19.65
CA VAL A 418 30.39 -8.13 -19.04
C VAL A 418 31.09 -9.34 -19.64
N MET A 419 30.39 -10.46 -19.82
CA MET A 419 30.93 -11.66 -20.48
C MET A 419 31.27 -11.39 -21.95
N ALA A 420 30.37 -10.74 -22.70
CA ALA A 420 30.60 -10.39 -24.10
C ALA A 420 31.85 -9.52 -24.28
N LYS A 421 32.06 -8.51 -23.42
CA LYS A 421 33.26 -7.68 -23.41
C LYS A 421 34.50 -8.48 -23.03
N TYR A 422 34.47 -9.28 -21.96
CA TYR A 422 35.61 -10.12 -21.56
C TYR A 422 36.05 -11.07 -22.68
N LEU A 423 35.12 -11.78 -23.34
CA LEU A 423 35.46 -12.72 -24.41
C LEU A 423 36.08 -12.04 -25.64
N VAL A 424 35.61 -10.84 -26.00
CA VAL A 424 36.18 -10.07 -27.12
C VAL A 424 37.54 -9.48 -26.75
N ASP A 425 37.63 -8.82 -25.59
CA ASP A 425 38.84 -8.10 -25.16
C ASP A 425 40.00 -9.08 -24.80
N SER A 426 39.68 -10.27 -24.27
CA SER A 426 40.65 -11.37 -24.03
C SER A 426 41.04 -12.16 -25.29
N LYS A 427 40.41 -11.86 -26.45
CA LYS A 427 40.61 -12.56 -27.74
C LYS A 427 40.26 -14.04 -27.69
N ALA A 428 39.20 -14.41 -26.96
CA ALA A 428 38.68 -15.77 -26.96
C ALA A 428 38.18 -16.17 -28.36
N ARG A 429 38.42 -17.43 -28.73
CA ARG A 429 37.96 -18.04 -29.98
C ARG A 429 36.49 -18.44 -29.85
N ILE A 430 35.61 -17.48 -30.07
CA ILE A 430 34.16 -17.69 -30.15
C ILE A 430 33.82 -18.37 -31.48
N ASP A 431 32.97 -19.40 -31.43
CA ASP A 431 32.52 -20.11 -32.64
C ASP A 431 31.70 -19.16 -33.56
N PRO A 432 31.98 -19.10 -34.88
CA PRO A 432 31.24 -18.26 -35.83
C PRO A 432 29.72 -18.54 -35.89
N SER A 433 29.25 -19.71 -35.46
CA SER A 433 27.83 -20.02 -35.27
C SER A 433 27.14 -19.09 -34.28
N TRP A 434 27.80 -18.66 -33.20
CA TRP A 434 27.19 -17.80 -32.19
C TRP A 434 26.75 -16.45 -32.80
N TYR A 435 27.58 -15.88 -33.66
CA TYR A 435 27.20 -14.66 -34.39
C TYR A 435 26.07 -14.88 -35.40
N ARG A 436 25.97 -16.07 -36.01
CA ARG A 436 24.84 -16.43 -36.88
C ARG A 436 23.55 -16.59 -36.07
N LEU A 437 23.60 -17.22 -34.89
CA LEU A 437 22.47 -17.31 -33.96
C LEU A 437 22.01 -15.90 -33.54
N ALA A 438 22.93 -15.00 -33.22
CA ALA A 438 22.59 -13.60 -32.91
C ALA A 438 21.97 -12.86 -34.11
N ASP A 439 22.44 -13.10 -35.34
CA ASP A 439 21.81 -12.57 -36.56
C ASP A 439 20.41 -13.15 -36.78
N GLU A 440 20.18 -14.41 -36.46
CA GLU A 440 18.87 -15.08 -36.57
C GLU A 440 17.87 -14.56 -35.52
N ILE A 441 18.29 -14.38 -34.25
CA ILE A 441 17.46 -13.75 -33.21
C ILE A 441 17.03 -12.35 -33.67
N VAL A 442 17.95 -11.54 -34.17
CA VAL A 442 17.65 -10.17 -34.64
C VAL A 442 16.78 -10.14 -35.90
N LYS A 443 16.85 -11.16 -36.77
CA LYS A 443 15.96 -11.31 -37.94
C LYS A 443 14.58 -11.88 -37.59
N GLY A 444 14.50 -12.70 -36.55
CA GLY A 444 13.27 -13.30 -36.03
C GLY A 444 12.52 -12.39 -35.05
N ALA A 445 13.20 -11.39 -34.48
CA ALA A 445 12.59 -10.38 -33.62
C ALA A 445 11.48 -9.63 -34.37
N PRO A 446 10.26 -9.53 -33.79
CA PRO A 446 9.21 -8.71 -34.38
C PRO A 446 9.63 -7.23 -34.36
N PRO A 447 9.21 -6.41 -35.34
CA PRO A 447 9.46 -4.98 -35.30
C PRO A 447 8.78 -4.38 -34.06
N GLU A 448 9.51 -3.55 -33.30
CA GLU A 448 8.95 -2.82 -32.15
C GLU A 448 7.72 -1.99 -32.58
N PRO A 449 6.51 -2.35 -32.14
CA PRO A 449 5.29 -1.73 -32.65
C PRO A 449 5.06 -0.31 -32.12
N HIS A 450 5.70 0.06 -31.00
CA HIS A 450 5.49 1.34 -30.32
C HIS A 450 6.84 2.02 -30.03
N MET A 451 7.56 2.36 -31.09
CA MET A 451 8.76 3.19 -31.05
C MET A 451 8.52 4.58 -30.41
N GLU A 452 7.27 5.05 -30.43
CA GLU A 452 6.82 6.28 -29.78
C GLU A 452 5.73 5.92 -28.77
N ILE A 453 5.83 6.49 -27.57
CA ILE A 453 4.89 6.28 -26.46
C ILE A 453 4.42 7.62 -25.88
N PRO A 454 3.24 7.66 -25.25
CA PRO A 454 2.81 8.83 -24.50
C PRO A 454 3.84 9.12 -23.41
N GLN A 455 4.14 10.41 -23.23
CA GLN A 455 5.03 10.85 -22.17
C GLN A 455 4.58 10.33 -20.81
N LEU A 456 5.53 9.96 -19.95
CA LEU A 456 5.20 9.58 -18.57
C LEU A 456 4.99 10.83 -17.70
N TRP A 457 3.79 10.97 -17.12
CA TRP A 457 3.41 12.06 -16.22
C TRP A 457 2.86 11.56 -14.87
N ASN A 458 3.15 12.29 -13.79
CA ASN A 458 2.37 12.24 -12.56
C ASN A 458 2.06 13.65 -12.04
N MET A 459 0.87 13.83 -11.46
CA MET A 459 0.39 15.09 -10.91
C MET A 459 -0.17 14.89 -9.50
N ARG A 460 0.60 15.34 -8.50
CA ARG A 460 0.16 15.44 -7.10
C ARG A 460 -0.25 16.88 -6.81
N GLY A 461 -1.55 17.15 -6.89
CA GLY A 461 -2.13 18.43 -6.47
C GLY A 461 -2.34 18.45 -4.96
N ASN A 462 -1.81 19.46 -4.26
CA ASN A 462 -2.22 19.78 -2.90
C ASN A 462 -3.15 21.00 -2.93
N SER A 463 -4.38 20.82 -2.46
CA SER A 463 -5.43 21.84 -2.43
C SER A 463 -5.64 22.35 -1.02
N ARG A 464 -5.65 23.68 -0.85
CA ARG A 464 -5.85 24.31 0.47
C ARG A 464 -7.05 25.25 0.44
N ILE A 465 -7.94 25.10 1.42
CA ILE A 465 -9.07 26.00 1.63
C ILE A 465 -8.73 26.89 2.81
N LYS A 466 -8.52 28.19 2.59
CA LYS A 466 -8.16 29.14 3.65
C LYS A 466 -9.39 29.79 4.29
N LEU A 467 -9.43 29.72 5.61
CA LEU A 467 -10.35 30.42 6.50
C LEU A 467 -9.58 31.53 7.24
N LYS A 468 -10.19 32.71 7.35
CA LYS A 468 -9.66 33.83 8.13
C LYS A 468 -10.81 34.65 8.68
N ASN A 469 -10.83 34.91 9.98
CA ASN A 469 -11.90 35.67 10.64
C ASN A 469 -13.30 35.10 10.32
N GLY A 470 -13.46 33.78 10.33
CA GLY A 470 -14.73 33.12 10.03
C GLY A 470 -15.21 33.20 8.57
N ARG A 471 -14.37 33.60 7.61
CA ARG A 471 -14.70 33.69 6.17
C ARG A 471 -13.79 32.82 5.32
N LEU A 472 -14.34 32.22 4.25
CA LEU A 472 -13.59 31.61 3.16
C LEU A 472 -12.84 32.70 2.36
N ILE A 473 -11.54 32.50 2.12
CA ILE A 473 -10.73 33.34 1.23
C ILE A 473 -10.52 32.61 -0.10
N ASP A 474 -10.83 33.28 -1.21
CA ASP A 474 -10.31 32.88 -2.51
C ASP A 474 -8.79 33.12 -2.58
N MET A 475 -8.03 32.04 -2.75
CA MET A 475 -6.57 32.09 -2.83
C MET A 475 -6.04 32.59 -4.19
N VAL A 476 -6.86 32.64 -5.24
CA VAL A 476 -6.45 33.09 -6.57
C VAL A 476 -6.51 34.61 -6.68
N THR A 477 -7.61 35.23 -6.23
CA THR A 477 -7.77 36.70 -6.32
C THR A 477 -7.43 37.46 -5.03
N GLY A 478 -7.29 36.77 -3.89
CA GLY A 478 -7.17 37.41 -2.57
C GLY A 478 -8.40 38.22 -2.14
N SER A 479 -9.50 38.14 -2.91
CA SER A 479 -10.66 39.00 -2.75
C SER A 479 -11.57 38.52 -1.61
N ARG A 480 -12.01 39.46 -0.77
CA ARG A 480 -13.10 39.22 0.18
C ARG A 480 -14.43 39.29 -0.59
N GLN A 481 -15.16 38.18 -0.68
CA GLN A 481 -16.57 38.19 -1.09
C GLN A 481 -17.49 37.88 0.10
N PRO A 482 -17.98 38.90 0.83
CA PRO A 482 -19.04 38.74 1.82
C PRO A 482 -20.43 38.97 1.19
N TRP A 483 -21.43 38.28 1.74
CA TRP A 483 -22.75 38.89 1.93
C TRP A 483 -22.77 39.53 3.31
N GLY A 484 -23.30 40.74 3.42
CA GLY A 484 -23.78 41.30 4.68
C GLY A 484 -25.30 41.33 4.65
N LEU A 485 -25.98 41.04 5.76
CA LEU A 485 -27.44 40.88 5.80
C LEU A 485 -28.26 42.13 5.40
N ASN A 486 -27.64 43.30 5.25
CA ASN A 486 -28.31 44.59 5.06
C ASN A 486 -28.19 45.17 3.63
N SER A 487 -28.06 44.34 2.58
CA SER A 487 -27.94 44.80 1.19
C SER A 487 -29.16 44.45 0.35
N THR A 488 -30.02 45.44 0.10
CA THR A 488 -31.20 45.33 -0.77
C THR A 488 -30.86 45.71 -2.22
N ASP A 489 -30.19 44.82 -2.96
CA ASP A 489 -29.99 45.01 -4.41
C ASP A 489 -30.10 43.71 -5.21
N SER A 490 -31.06 43.65 -6.13
CA SER A 490 -31.60 42.39 -6.67
C SER A 490 -31.06 41.97 -8.04
N GLN A 491 -29.99 42.59 -8.55
CA GLN A 491 -29.51 42.43 -9.93
C GLN A 491 -28.16 41.70 -10.15
N GLN A 492 -27.56 41.04 -9.15
CA GLN A 492 -26.28 40.30 -9.32
C GLN A 492 -26.35 38.76 -9.24
N PHE A 493 -27.55 38.16 -9.32
CA PHE A 493 -27.74 36.70 -9.17
C PHE A 493 -27.07 35.81 -10.25
N GLY A 494 -26.60 36.36 -11.38
CA GLY A 494 -26.03 35.58 -12.50
C GLY A 494 -24.51 35.39 -12.50
N ALA A 495 -23.77 36.06 -11.61
CA ALA A 495 -22.30 36.03 -11.58
C ALA A 495 -21.72 34.97 -10.63
N VAL A 496 -22.34 34.80 -9.45
CA VAL A 496 -21.82 33.96 -8.36
C VAL A 496 -21.74 32.47 -8.74
N HIS A 497 -22.68 31.97 -9.54
CA HIS A 497 -22.68 30.57 -10.00
C HIS A 497 -21.51 30.25 -10.96
N ARG A 498 -20.88 31.27 -11.57
CA ARG A 498 -19.62 31.11 -12.34
C ARG A 498 -18.39 31.34 -11.48
N ALA A 499 -18.42 32.31 -10.55
CA ALA A 499 -17.31 32.54 -9.62
C ALA A 499 -17.05 31.36 -8.66
N CYS A 500 -18.09 30.63 -8.27
CA CYS A 500 -17.94 29.42 -7.44
C CYS A 500 -17.36 28.24 -8.24
N TRP A 501 -17.54 28.20 -9.57
CA TRP A 501 -16.82 27.27 -10.46
C TRP A 501 -15.36 27.68 -10.69
N SER A 502 -15.03 28.97 -10.57
CA SER A 502 -13.64 29.46 -10.62
C SER A 502 -12.95 29.52 -9.25
N LEU A 503 -13.50 28.84 -8.22
CA LEU A 503 -12.78 28.57 -6.97
C LEU A 503 -11.80 27.40 -7.19
N SER A 504 -10.92 27.52 -8.18
CA SER A 504 -9.73 26.69 -8.39
C SER A 504 -8.68 27.04 -7.31
N GLY A 505 -9.06 26.83 -6.05
CA GLY A 505 -8.40 27.35 -4.85
C GLY A 505 -6.92 27.02 -4.81
N GLY A 506 -6.10 28.03 -5.12
CA GLY A 506 -4.65 28.02 -5.30
C GLY A 506 -3.96 26.69 -5.04
N GLN A 507 -4.11 25.76 -5.98
CA GLN A 507 -3.50 24.45 -5.88
C GLN A 507 -1.99 24.61 -5.96
N SER A 508 -1.24 23.95 -5.08
CA SER A 508 0.18 23.71 -5.32
C SER A 508 0.29 22.36 -6.01
N LYS A 509 0.40 22.38 -7.35
CA LYS A 509 0.60 21.18 -8.16
C LYS A 509 2.09 20.86 -8.20
N LEU A 510 2.46 19.70 -7.68
CA LEU A 510 3.70 19.05 -8.09
C LEU A 510 3.36 18.25 -9.35
N GLN A 511 3.83 18.74 -10.49
CA GLN A 511 3.75 18.06 -11.79
C GLN A 511 5.17 17.61 -12.13
N ALA A 512 5.34 16.31 -12.37
CA ALA A 512 6.59 15.77 -12.86
C ALA A 512 6.32 15.05 -14.18
N ILE A 513 7.15 15.41 -15.15
CA ILE A 513 7.15 14.91 -16.51
C ILE A 513 8.58 14.48 -16.78
N TYR A 514 8.81 13.25 -17.24
CA TYR A 514 10.19 12.86 -17.61
C TYR A 514 10.61 13.57 -18.89
N GLY A 515 11.59 14.48 -18.72
CA GLY A 515 11.96 15.46 -19.73
C GLY A 515 10.84 16.49 -19.96
N GLY A 516 10.56 17.35 -18.97
CA GLY A 516 9.59 18.46 -19.09
C GLY A 516 9.29 19.20 -17.79
N VAL A 517 9.01 20.51 -17.87
CA VAL A 517 8.62 21.38 -16.73
C VAL A 517 7.56 22.39 -17.15
N GLU A 518 6.43 22.39 -16.45
CA GLU A 518 5.72 23.57 -15.92
C GLU A 518 4.55 23.09 -15.01
N SER A 519 3.85 23.90 -14.20
CA SER A 519 4.01 25.30 -13.77
C SER A 519 3.38 25.47 -12.38
N LEU A 520 3.57 26.64 -11.76
CA LEU A 520 2.40 27.38 -11.27
C LEU A 520 2.61 28.90 -11.21
N ARG A 521 2.27 29.56 -12.32
CA ARG A 521 1.33 30.68 -12.26
C ARG A 521 0.18 30.47 -13.26
N GLY A 522 -0.96 30.02 -12.72
CA GLY A 522 -2.30 30.23 -13.27
C GLY A 522 -2.53 30.02 -14.78
N THR A 523 -2.70 28.77 -15.20
CA THR A 523 -3.44 28.45 -16.43
C THR A 523 -4.28 27.19 -16.20
N GLU A 524 -5.58 27.27 -16.51
CA GLU A 524 -6.51 26.13 -16.39
C GLU A 524 -6.43 25.25 -17.64
N PHE A 525 -5.81 24.07 -17.52
CA PHE A 525 -5.69 23.12 -18.62
C PHE A 525 -6.98 22.30 -18.82
N GLY A 526 -7.75 22.65 -19.86
CA GLY A 526 -8.86 21.84 -20.36
C GLY A 526 -8.39 20.79 -21.38
N LEU A 527 -8.22 19.54 -20.95
CA LEU A 527 -7.72 18.42 -21.78
C LEU A 527 -8.79 17.73 -22.67
N ASP A 528 -9.94 18.38 -22.91
CA ASP A 528 -11.09 17.80 -23.64
C ASP A 528 -11.50 18.58 -24.91
N ARG A 529 -10.58 19.31 -25.56
CA ARG A 529 -10.90 20.16 -26.74
C ARG A 529 -10.48 19.62 -28.12
N PHE A 530 -10.13 18.34 -28.23
CA PHE A 530 -9.77 17.70 -29.50
C PHE A 530 -10.85 16.75 -30.05
N GLU A 531 -11.99 17.31 -30.47
CA GLU A 531 -12.89 16.62 -31.41
C GLU A 531 -13.74 17.55 -32.32
N LEU A 532 -13.55 18.88 -32.26
CA LEU A 532 -14.46 19.85 -32.92
C LEU A 532 -13.78 21.01 -33.68
N ALA A 533 -12.47 20.93 -33.91
CA ALA A 533 -11.67 22.02 -34.50
C ALA A 533 -11.22 21.78 -35.95
N GLN A 534 -11.92 20.96 -36.75
CA GLN A 534 -11.49 20.59 -38.11
C GLN A 534 -12.55 20.77 -39.21
N ARG A 535 -13.40 21.82 -39.12
CA ARG A 535 -14.39 22.13 -40.20
C ARG A 535 -14.54 23.58 -40.67
N HIS A 536 -13.85 24.57 -40.11
CA HIS A 536 -13.91 25.96 -40.60
C HIS A 536 -12.56 26.68 -40.58
N ALA A 537 -11.80 26.56 -41.68
CA ALA A 537 -10.71 27.48 -42.05
C ALA A 537 -10.30 27.31 -43.53
N LEU A 538 -11.19 27.66 -44.46
CA LEU A 538 -10.81 27.98 -45.85
C LEU A 538 -11.15 29.44 -46.10
N GLN A 539 -10.12 30.25 -46.39
CA GLN A 539 -10.08 31.56 -47.09
C GLN A 539 -9.09 32.53 -46.42
N GLY A 540 -8.30 33.24 -47.24
CA GLY A 540 -7.44 34.35 -46.80
C GLY A 540 -5.97 34.23 -47.23
N GLN A 541 -5.61 34.82 -48.38
CA GLN A 541 -4.22 34.98 -48.84
C GLN A 541 -3.57 36.29 -48.31
N PRO A 542 -2.24 36.50 -48.49
CA PRO A 542 -1.45 37.34 -47.60
C PRO A 542 -1.05 38.71 -48.17
N THR A 543 -0.46 39.54 -47.30
CA THR A 543 0.48 40.62 -47.65
C THR A 543 1.71 40.53 -46.75
N GLY A 544 2.90 40.87 -47.28
CA GLY A 544 4.18 40.65 -46.60
C GLY A 544 5.00 41.92 -46.43
N MET A 545 6.22 41.78 -45.88
CA MET A 545 7.27 42.79 -45.99
C MET A 545 8.67 42.15 -45.87
N GLN A 546 9.65 42.71 -46.59
CA GLN A 546 11.04 42.27 -46.67
C GLN A 546 11.98 43.22 -45.91
N LEU A 547 13.12 42.69 -45.43
CA LEU A 547 14.46 43.32 -45.24
C LEU A 547 15.33 42.30 -44.46
N GLY A 548 16.64 42.08 -44.70
CA GLY A 548 17.58 42.56 -45.71
C GLY A 548 18.88 41.72 -45.67
N GLN A 549 19.73 41.80 -46.70
CA GLN A 549 20.94 40.96 -46.86
C GLN A 549 22.16 41.50 -46.07
N SER A 550 23.12 40.69 -45.61
CA SER A 550 24.35 40.26 -46.33
C SER A 550 25.34 39.69 -45.27
N GLY A 551 26.38 38.86 -45.51
CA GLY A 551 27.10 38.46 -46.73
C GLY A 551 28.00 37.21 -46.47
N ARG A 552 28.92 36.92 -47.41
CA ARG A 552 29.75 35.70 -47.55
C ARG A 552 31.23 36.10 -47.86
N PRO A 553 32.22 35.17 -48.02
CA PRO A 553 32.54 33.90 -47.33
C PRO A 553 34.06 33.78 -46.97
N MET A 554 34.53 32.54 -46.73
CA MET A 554 35.94 32.01 -46.75
C MET A 554 36.69 31.89 -45.42
N PHE A 555 36.79 30.66 -44.88
CA PHE A 555 37.99 29.80 -44.93
C PHE A 555 37.76 28.51 -44.11
N MET A 556 38.08 27.35 -44.67
CA MET A 556 38.31 26.11 -43.90
C MET A 556 39.81 25.98 -43.59
N PRO A 557 40.18 25.28 -42.51
CA PRO A 557 40.65 23.90 -42.72
C PRO A 557 40.01 22.86 -41.79
N GLN A 558 40.03 21.60 -42.24
CA GLN A 558 39.56 20.43 -41.49
C GLN A 558 40.48 20.07 -40.31
N ARG A 559 39.91 19.69 -39.16
CA ARG A 559 40.22 18.40 -38.50
C ARG A 559 39.25 18.06 -37.36
N PHE A 560 38.70 16.85 -37.44
CA PHE A 560 38.23 15.99 -36.34
C PHE A 560 37.96 16.63 -34.96
N GLN A 561 36.68 16.91 -34.70
CA GLN A 561 35.99 16.33 -33.53
C GLN A 561 34.62 15.85 -34.01
N LEU A 562 34.37 14.53 -33.98
CA LEU A 562 32.98 14.05 -34.01
C LEU A 562 32.30 14.61 -32.76
N GLY A 563 31.14 15.24 -32.95
CA GLY A 563 30.52 16.07 -31.93
C GLY A 563 30.15 15.28 -30.68
N GLN A 564 30.22 15.96 -29.53
CA GLN A 564 29.64 15.48 -28.27
C GLN A 564 28.13 15.25 -28.45
N ARG A 565 27.76 14.00 -28.69
CA ARG A 565 26.49 13.38 -28.27
C ARG A 565 26.84 12.23 -27.33
N GLU A 566 25.82 11.51 -26.87
CA GLU A 566 25.95 10.23 -26.16
C GLU A 566 26.44 10.34 -24.71
N MET A 567 25.62 10.98 -23.86
CA MET A 567 25.39 10.45 -22.51
C MET A 567 24.09 9.61 -22.53
N PRO A 568 24.09 8.34 -22.07
CA PRO A 568 22.89 7.52 -21.93
C PRO A 568 21.83 8.15 -21.03
N GLN A 569 20.56 8.04 -21.40
CA GLN A 569 19.45 8.67 -20.66
C GLN A 569 18.29 7.69 -20.34
N GLY A 570 18.61 6.38 -20.18
CA GLY A 570 17.71 5.35 -19.63
C GLY A 570 18.42 4.11 -19.06
N VAL A 571 19.21 3.41 -19.88
CA VAL A 571 20.11 2.32 -19.44
C VAL A 571 21.51 2.51 -20.00
N ASP A 572 22.49 2.61 -19.11
CA ASP A 572 23.92 2.68 -19.40
C ASP A 572 24.64 1.40 -18.97
N LEU A 573 24.87 0.50 -19.93
CA LEU A 573 25.73 -0.66 -19.72
C LEU A 573 27.20 -0.39 -20.11
N ASN A 574 27.65 0.86 -20.28
CA ASN A 574 29.03 1.18 -20.67
C ASN A 574 30.05 0.58 -19.69
N LEU A 575 30.94 -0.26 -20.23
CA LEU A 575 31.98 -0.96 -19.49
C LEU A 575 33.40 -0.45 -19.78
N ASP A 576 33.60 0.59 -20.60
CA ASP A 576 34.95 1.07 -20.98
C ASP A 576 35.76 1.60 -19.79
N LYS A 577 35.07 1.99 -18.72
CA LYS A 577 35.62 2.33 -17.38
C LYS A 577 36.14 1.12 -16.59
N PHE A 578 35.95 -0.12 -17.06
CA PHE A 578 36.41 -1.36 -16.42
C PHE A 578 37.36 -2.16 -17.32
N SER A 579 38.55 -2.46 -16.81
CA SER A 579 39.53 -3.32 -17.49
C SER A 579 39.16 -4.80 -17.33
N LEU A 580 38.47 -5.36 -18.32
CA LEU A 580 38.08 -6.78 -18.36
C LEU A 580 39.04 -7.66 -19.19
N SER A 581 40.30 -7.24 -19.36
CA SER A 581 41.29 -7.95 -20.21
C SER A 581 42.06 -9.07 -19.50
N THR A 582 41.95 -9.16 -18.18
CA THR A 582 42.61 -10.17 -17.34
C THR A 582 41.63 -10.67 -16.29
N GLU A 583 41.41 -11.98 -16.19
CA GLU A 583 40.63 -12.54 -15.09
C GLU A 583 41.30 -12.28 -13.73
N GLU A 584 40.53 -11.81 -12.76
CA GLU A 584 40.96 -11.86 -11.37
C GLU A 584 40.81 -13.32 -10.90
N ARG A 585 41.94 -14.03 -10.84
CA ARG A 585 42.00 -15.34 -10.18
C ARG A 585 41.58 -15.16 -8.73
N PHE A 586 40.44 -15.76 -8.37
CA PHE A 586 39.84 -15.65 -7.05
C PHE A 586 40.84 -16.13 -5.99
N ARG A 587 40.93 -15.43 -4.84
CA ARG A 587 41.97 -15.71 -3.83
C ARG A 587 41.71 -16.98 -3.02
N GLY A 588 40.46 -17.41 -2.92
CA GLY A 588 40.10 -18.82 -2.76
C GLY A 588 39.81 -19.43 -4.13
N ARG A 589 39.90 -20.74 -4.30
CA ARG A 589 39.44 -21.38 -5.55
C ARG A 589 37.94 -21.67 -5.42
N LEU A 590 37.14 -21.20 -6.37
CA LEU A 590 35.74 -21.65 -6.49
C LEU A 590 35.75 -23.08 -7.03
N PRO A 591 35.08 -24.04 -6.36
CA PRO A 591 35.05 -25.43 -6.82
C PRO A 591 34.40 -25.52 -8.21
N PRO A 592 34.61 -26.63 -8.95
CA PRO A 592 33.95 -26.87 -10.22
C PRO A 592 32.45 -26.60 -10.14
N CYS A 593 31.94 -25.83 -11.08
CA CYS A 593 30.54 -25.41 -11.12
C CYS A 593 29.89 -25.55 -12.50
N SER A 594 30.63 -26.05 -13.50
CA SER A 594 30.08 -26.57 -14.75
C SER A 594 29.84 -28.08 -14.66
N GLY A 595 28.66 -28.51 -15.12
CA GLY A 595 28.31 -29.90 -15.36
C GLY A 595 28.29 -30.22 -16.85
N ASP A 596 28.41 -31.51 -17.19
CA ASP A 596 28.07 -31.97 -18.53
C ASP A 596 26.54 -32.01 -18.72
N ALA A 597 26.07 -32.23 -19.94
CA ALA A 597 24.64 -32.20 -20.24
C ALA A 597 23.82 -33.37 -19.64
N LYS A 598 24.46 -34.44 -19.16
CA LYS A 598 23.83 -35.61 -18.51
C LYS A 598 23.97 -35.57 -16.98
N SER A 599 24.82 -34.70 -16.46
CA SER A 599 24.99 -34.45 -15.03
C SER A 599 23.71 -33.94 -14.36
N LEU A 600 23.75 -33.75 -13.04
CA LEU A 600 22.62 -33.20 -12.29
C LEU A 600 22.29 -31.78 -12.77
N GLU A 601 23.31 -30.98 -13.05
CA GLU A 601 23.25 -29.63 -13.59
C GLU A 601 22.46 -29.59 -14.92
N GLY A 602 22.73 -30.55 -15.81
CA GLY A 602 22.08 -30.62 -17.13
C GLY A 602 20.61 -31.05 -17.06
N ARG A 603 20.25 -31.90 -16.10
CA ARG A 603 18.94 -32.56 -16.04
C ARG A 603 17.90 -31.87 -15.13
N THR A 604 18.20 -30.70 -14.57
CA THR A 604 17.41 -30.13 -13.46
C THR A 604 17.11 -28.64 -13.57
N THR A 605 15.86 -28.24 -13.25
CA THR A 605 15.45 -26.84 -13.08
C THR A 605 15.50 -26.40 -11.62
N LEU A 606 16.68 -25.93 -11.18
CA LEU A 606 16.89 -25.49 -9.78
C LEU A 606 15.86 -24.44 -9.30
N GLY A 607 15.46 -23.51 -10.17
CA GLY A 607 14.50 -22.45 -9.82
C GLY A 607 13.12 -22.98 -9.45
N LYS A 608 12.62 -23.97 -10.19
CA LYS A 608 11.34 -24.63 -9.93
C LYS A 608 11.35 -25.40 -8.61
N ALA A 609 12.45 -26.09 -8.31
CA ALA A 609 12.64 -26.76 -7.02
C ALA A 609 12.64 -25.74 -5.86
N PHE A 610 13.35 -24.62 -6.02
CA PHE A 610 13.39 -23.52 -5.05
C PHE A 610 12.00 -22.91 -4.82
N LEU A 611 11.27 -22.54 -5.88
CA LEU A 611 9.93 -21.95 -5.77
C LEU A 611 8.93 -22.93 -5.13
N SER A 612 9.02 -24.22 -5.45
CA SER A 612 8.19 -25.27 -4.82
C SER A 612 8.44 -25.36 -3.31
N SER A 613 9.70 -25.32 -2.88
CA SER A 613 10.09 -25.33 -1.46
C SER A 613 9.68 -24.05 -0.72
N LEU A 614 9.80 -22.90 -1.37
CA LEU A 614 9.33 -21.61 -0.86
C LEU A 614 7.81 -21.62 -0.62
N ARG A 615 7.00 -22.01 -1.63
CA ARG A 615 5.53 -22.10 -1.53
C ARG A 615 5.08 -23.06 -0.42
N ARG A 616 5.76 -24.20 -0.30
CA ARG A 616 5.48 -25.21 0.74
C ARG A 616 6.04 -24.85 2.13
N LYS A 617 6.79 -23.74 2.22
CA LYS A 617 7.55 -23.29 3.41
C LYS A 617 8.36 -24.45 4.04
N SER A 618 8.92 -25.30 3.19
CA SER A 618 9.56 -26.58 3.55
C SER A 618 10.96 -26.68 2.96
N TRP A 619 11.97 -26.69 3.84
CA TRP A 619 13.37 -26.61 3.46
C TRP A 619 14.16 -27.72 4.16
N THR A 620 14.69 -28.67 3.39
CA THR A 620 15.60 -29.71 3.88
C THR A 620 17.02 -29.16 3.97
N GLY A 621 17.69 -29.27 5.12
CA GLY A 621 19.09 -28.89 5.30
C GLY A 621 19.38 -27.40 5.55
N MET A 622 18.50 -26.48 5.14
CA MET A 622 18.69 -25.04 5.34
C MET A 622 18.46 -24.59 6.80
N LYS A 623 19.28 -23.65 7.29
CA LYS A 623 19.16 -23.07 8.64
C LYS A 623 17.89 -22.22 8.77
N THR A 624 17.25 -22.21 9.93
CA THR A 624 15.99 -21.45 10.18
C THR A 624 16.11 -19.96 9.86
N ASP A 625 17.25 -19.34 10.14
CA ASP A 625 17.50 -17.92 9.87
C ASP A 625 17.59 -17.62 8.37
N ASP A 626 18.08 -18.59 7.59
CA ASP A 626 18.19 -18.52 6.13
C ASP A 626 16.84 -18.76 5.46
N GLN A 627 16.06 -19.73 5.94
CA GLN A 627 14.66 -19.91 5.54
C GLN A 627 13.84 -18.63 5.78
N LYS A 628 14.01 -18.02 6.96
CA LYS A 628 13.35 -16.75 7.31
C LYS A 628 13.86 -15.58 6.47
N LEU A 629 15.12 -15.57 6.06
CA LEU A 629 15.65 -14.56 5.14
C LEU A 629 14.99 -14.67 3.76
N LEU A 630 14.86 -15.88 3.22
CA LEU A 630 14.23 -16.11 1.91
C LEU A 630 12.74 -15.78 1.93
N LEU A 631 12.01 -16.11 2.99
CA LEU A 631 10.62 -15.69 3.16
C LEU A 631 10.49 -14.15 3.19
N ASP A 632 11.30 -13.44 3.96
CA ASP A 632 11.27 -11.97 3.95
C ASP A 632 11.68 -11.31 2.62
N ILE A 633 12.33 -12.04 1.70
CA ILE A 633 12.65 -11.57 0.34
C ILE A 633 11.47 -11.83 -0.61
N PHE A 634 10.94 -13.05 -0.62
CA PHE A 634 10.03 -13.56 -1.66
C PHE A 634 8.56 -13.75 -1.23
N ASP A 635 8.27 -13.92 0.06
CA ASP A 635 6.92 -14.07 0.63
C ASP A 635 6.36 -12.69 1.06
N VAL A 636 6.46 -11.72 0.15
CA VAL A 636 6.03 -10.32 0.35
C VAL A 636 5.27 -9.80 -0.88
N SER A 637 4.27 -8.94 -0.68
CA SER A 637 3.40 -8.42 -1.75
C SER A 637 4.13 -7.59 -2.81
N GLN A 638 5.35 -7.14 -2.53
CA GLN A 638 6.21 -6.44 -3.47
C GLN A 638 7.00 -7.39 -4.40
N CYS A 639 7.05 -8.69 -4.13
CA CYS A 639 7.80 -9.64 -4.94
C CYS A 639 6.96 -10.16 -6.12
N ASP A 640 7.44 -9.96 -7.35
CA ASP A 640 6.86 -10.58 -8.56
C ASP A 640 7.73 -11.71 -9.14
N ARG A 641 8.95 -11.91 -8.63
CA ARG A 641 9.86 -12.96 -9.10
C ARG A 641 9.35 -14.39 -8.90
N THR A 642 8.42 -14.60 -7.95
CA THR A 642 7.81 -15.92 -7.73
C THR A 642 6.89 -16.37 -8.88
N GLU A 643 6.62 -15.48 -9.84
CA GLU A 643 5.89 -15.72 -11.09
C GLU A 643 6.82 -16.09 -12.27
N GLU A 644 8.15 -15.99 -12.15
CA GLU A 644 9.13 -16.33 -13.22
C GLU A 644 9.11 -17.82 -13.63
N GLY A 645 8.54 -18.70 -12.80
CA GLY A 645 8.40 -20.13 -13.09
C GLY A 645 9.74 -20.81 -13.34
N ASP A 646 9.86 -21.50 -14.49
CA ASP A 646 11.07 -22.24 -14.86
C ASP A 646 12.26 -21.32 -15.23
N ALA A 647 12.02 -20.04 -15.52
CA ALA A 647 13.07 -19.06 -15.76
C ALA A 647 13.69 -18.50 -14.45
N PHE A 648 13.09 -18.81 -13.30
CA PHE A 648 13.55 -18.31 -12.01
C PHE A 648 14.97 -18.74 -11.70
N THR A 649 15.82 -17.78 -11.35
CA THR A 649 17.19 -18.02 -10.89
C THR A 649 17.29 -17.64 -9.41
N PRO A 650 17.62 -18.57 -8.50
CA PRO A 650 17.75 -18.29 -7.07
C PRO A 650 18.84 -17.26 -6.72
N PRO A 651 18.79 -16.64 -5.53
CA PRO A 651 19.88 -15.79 -5.02
C PRO A 651 21.24 -16.49 -5.04
N ASP A 652 22.31 -15.74 -5.29
CA ASP A 652 23.69 -16.23 -5.16
C ASP A 652 23.93 -16.76 -3.73
N PRO A 653 24.28 -18.05 -3.54
CA PRO A 653 24.45 -18.64 -2.22
C PRO A 653 25.72 -18.18 -1.49
N ASN A 654 26.63 -17.45 -2.15
CA ASN A 654 27.88 -16.95 -1.57
C ASN A 654 27.65 -16.06 -0.33
N LEU A 655 28.40 -16.30 0.76
CA LEU A 655 28.32 -15.52 2.00
C LEU A 655 28.45 -13.99 1.78
N GLU A 656 29.27 -13.50 0.84
CA GLU A 656 29.36 -12.04 0.57
C GLU A 656 27.98 -11.47 0.18
N TYR A 657 27.28 -12.18 -0.71
CA TYR A 657 25.96 -11.79 -1.19
C TYR A 657 24.89 -11.98 -0.12
N ILE A 658 24.86 -13.14 0.54
CA ILE A 658 23.90 -13.45 1.61
C ILE A 658 24.05 -12.49 2.80
N VAL A 659 25.27 -12.12 3.21
CA VAL A 659 25.49 -11.11 4.26
C VAL A 659 24.99 -9.74 3.82
N LYS A 660 25.22 -9.34 2.56
CA LYS A 660 24.70 -8.08 2.03
C LYS A 660 23.17 -8.05 2.03
N VAL A 661 22.52 -9.07 1.48
CA VAL A 661 21.05 -9.14 1.44
C VAL A 661 20.46 -9.26 2.85
N ARG A 662 21.09 -10.03 3.75
CA ARG A 662 20.70 -10.10 5.17
C ARG A 662 20.88 -8.75 5.88
N SER A 663 21.87 -7.93 5.51
CA SER A 663 21.99 -6.55 5.98
C SER A 663 20.86 -5.69 5.46
N LEU A 664 20.52 -5.76 4.17
CA LEU A 664 19.43 -4.97 3.58
C LEU A 664 18.05 -5.34 4.15
N VAL A 665 17.73 -6.63 4.26
CA VAL A 665 16.51 -7.12 4.93
C VAL A 665 16.57 -6.83 6.44
N GLY A 666 17.76 -6.85 7.04
CA GLY A 666 18.00 -6.44 8.42
C GLY A 666 17.72 -4.96 8.65
N GLU A 667 18.17 -4.08 7.77
CA GLU A 667 17.92 -2.64 7.75
C GLU A 667 16.45 -2.34 7.49
N GLU A 668 15.79 -3.07 6.58
CA GLU A 668 14.35 -2.97 6.33
C GLU A 668 13.53 -3.41 7.55
N ARG A 669 13.89 -4.55 8.16
CA ARG A 669 13.34 -5.00 9.45
C ARG A 669 13.62 -4.00 10.56
N VAL A 670 14.79 -3.39 10.64
CA VAL A 670 15.15 -2.36 11.62
C VAL A 670 14.34 -1.07 11.39
N VAL A 671 14.16 -0.65 10.14
CA VAL A 671 13.22 0.42 9.77
C VAL A 671 11.78 0.05 10.14
N SER A 672 11.45 -1.24 10.20
CA SER A 672 10.15 -1.75 10.65
C SER A 672 10.05 -1.97 12.17
N VAL A 673 11.15 -2.22 12.89
CA VAL A 673 11.21 -2.70 14.29
C VAL A 673 11.88 -1.71 15.24
N GLU A 674 13.00 -1.07 14.89
CA GLU A 674 13.56 0.05 15.68
C GLU A 674 12.75 1.34 15.50
N ARG A 675 12.18 1.58 14.31
CA ARG A 675 11.07 2.55 14.23
C ARG A 675 9.78 2.00 14.83
N GLY A 676 9.76 0.72 15.22
CA GLY A 676 8.57 -0.02 15.64
C GLY A 676 7.38 0.33 14.77
N MET A 677 7.53 0.37 13.44
CA MET A 677 6.61 1.10 12.58
C MET A 677 5.20 0.50 12.65
N ARG A 678 5.07 -0.83 12.76
CA ARG A 678 3.79 -1.48 13.09
C ARG A 678 3.24 -1.05 14.46
N ASP A 679 4.06 -1.00 15.49
CA ASP A 679 3.64 -0.59 16.84
C ASP A 679 3.34 0.91 16.95
N ARG A 680 4.08 1.77 16.24
CA ARG A 680 3.82 3.20 16.13
C ARG A 680 2.58 3.46 15.29
N ARG A 681 2.34 2.71 14.21
CA ARG A 681 1.04 2.70 13.49
C ARG A 681 -0.08 2.28 14.44
N ARG A 682 0.05 1.16 15.19
CA ARG A 682 -0.92 0.71 16.20
C ARG A 682 -1.19 1.77 17.29
N VAL A 683 -0.14 2.38 17.85
CA VAL A 683 -0.24 3.40 18.91
C VAL A 683 -0.83 4.70 18.36
N ARG A 684 -0.38 5.16 17.20
CA ARG A 684 -0.89 6.36 16.52
C ARG A 684 -2.34 6.18 16.05
N PHE A 685 -2.70 4.99 15.59
CA PHE A 685 -4.07 4.61 15.27
C PHE A 685 -4.95 4.38 16.51
N ALA A 686 -4.34 4.12 17.68
CA ALA A 686 -5.04 4.09 18.97
C ALA A 686 -5.02 5.43 19.71
N ASP A 687 -4.45 6.49 19.12
CA ASP A 687 -4.47 7.83 19.67
C ASP A 687 -5.83 8.50 19.37
N LYS A 688 -6.48 9.08 20.37
CA LYS A 688 -7.71 9.85 20.17
C LYS A 688 -7.52 11.03 19.20
N ASN A 689 -6.28 11.52 19.06
CA ASN A 689 -5.87 12.56 18.13
C ASN A 689 -5.53 12.04 16.72
N PHE A 690 -5.78 10.76 16.39
CA PHE A 690 -5.64 10.26 15.02
C PHE A 690 -6.60 10.98 14.07
N VAL A 691 -6.06 11.52 12.98
CA VAL A 691 -6.84 12.22 11.96
C VAL A 691 -6.81 11.39 10.68
N MET A 692 -7.98 10.94 10.23
CA MET A 692 -8.14 10.12 9.01
C MET A 692 -7.56 10.82 7.77
N ALA A 693 -7.69 12.15 7.70
CA ALA A 693 -7.16 12.97 6.63
C ALA A 693 -5.65 13.29 6.74
N ASN A 694 -4.99 12.97 7.85
CA ASN A 694 -3.55 13.13 8.04
C ASN A 694 -3.06 12.15 9.13
N PRO A 695 -2.91 10.86 8.78
CA PRO A 695 -2.68 9.80 9.77
C PRO A 695 -1.32 9.93 10.48
N GLY A 696 -0.32 10.48 9.78
CA GLY A 696 1.03 10.73 10.28
C GLY A 696 2.11 10.23 9.31
N ASN A 697 3.37 10.54 9.62
CA ASN A 697 4.53 10.08 8.85
C ASN A 697 4.81 8.58 9.04
N GLU A 698 4.12 7.94 9.99
CA GLU A 698 4.17 6.51 10.27
C GLU A 698 3.44 5.68 9.21
N PHE A 699 2.50 6.28 8.47
CA PHE A 699 1.62 5.63 7.50
C PHE A 699 2.00 5.96 6.05
N PRO A 700 1.52 5.18 5.06
CA PRO A 700 1.70 5.51 3.64
C PRO A 700 1.23 6.95 3.33
N ARG A 701 2.06 7.70 2.61
CA ARG A 701 1.73 9.09 2.22
C ARG A 701 0.46 9.19 1.36
N SER A 702 0.13 8.13 0.63
CA SER A 702 -1.12 7.99 -0.13
C SER A 702 -2.38 8.13 0.72
N TRP A 703 -2.31 7.86 2.04
CA TRP A 703 -3.43 8.03 2.96
C TRP A 703 -3.65 9.49 3.41
N THR A 704 -2.64 10.35 3.29
CA THR A 704 -2.74 11.75 3.70
C THR A 704 -3.58 12.52 2.69
N SER A 705 -4.67 13.12 3.15
CA SER A 705 -5.55 13.95 2.34
C SER A 705 -4.77 15.08 1.69
N ARG A 706 -4.85 15.14 0.36
CA ARG A 706 -4.41 16.25 -0.47
C ARG A 706 -5.19 17.55 -0.22
N PHE A 707 -6.33 17.45 0.49
CA PHE A 707 -7.20 18.57 0.87
C PHE A 707 -6.99 18.95 2.33
N GLN A 708 -6.57 20.19 2.55
CA GLN A 708 -6.36 20.78 3.88
C GLN A 708 -7.19 22.05 4.02
N VAL A 709 -7.93 22.19 5.12
CA VAL A 709 -8.48 23.50 5.52
C VAL A 709 -7.44 24.18 6.41
N GLU A 710 -7.17 25.45 6.19
CA GLU A 710 -6.19 26.24 6.94
C GLU A 710 -6.91 27.44 7.56
N ASN A 711 -7.08 27.45 8.89
CA ASN A 711 -7.74 28.52 9.62
C ASN A 711 -6.69 29.39 10.31
N GLU A 712 -6.56 30.65 9.88
CA GLU A 712 -5.67 31.65 10.49
C GLU A 712 -4.20 31.17 10.64
N GLY A 713 -3.70 30.45 9.64
CA GLY A 713 -2.34 29.89 9.63
C GLY A 713 -2.19 28.57 10.41
N ARG A 714 -3.24 28.06 11.05
CA ARG A 714 -3.30 26.71 11.64
C ARG A 714 -4.01 25.77 10.67
N ILE A 715 -3.36 24.67 10.29
CA ILE A 715 -4.00 23.67 9.43
C ILE A 715 -5.05 22.91 10.26
N SER A 716 -6.32 23.12 9.93
CA SER A 716 -7.49 22.48 10.53
C SER A 716 -7.86 21.25 9.70
N TYR A 717 -7.37 20.09 10.14
CA TYR A 717 -7.65 18.83 9.45
C TYR A 717 -9.06 18.31 9.83
N THR A 718 -10.08 18.87 9.18
CA THR A 718 -11.52 18.56 9.33
C THR A 718 -12.21 19.05 10.61
N ALA A 719 -13.54 18.88 10.65
CA ALA A 719 -14.51 19.56 11.52
C ALA A 719 -14.20 19.54 13.03
N PRO A 720 -14.67 20.56 13.81
CA PRO A 720 -14.49 20.64 15.27
C PRO A 720 -15.27 19.58 16.08
N THR A 721 -15.71 18.47 15.48
CA THR A 721 -16.58 17.45 16.11
C THR A 721 -15.83 16.28 16.76
N LYS A 722 -14.47 16.29 16.79
CA LYS A 722 -13.67 15.27 17.52
C LYS A 722 -13.16 15.72 18.90
N PHE A 723 -13.65 16.83 19.46
CA PHE A 723 -13.43 17.10 20.88
C PHE A 723 -14.24 16.12 21.73
N GLY A 724 -13.57 15.42 22.67
CA GLY A 724 -14.24 14.56 23.65
C GLY A 724 -14.27 13.06 23.38
N LEU A 725 -13.45 12.52 22.46
CA LEU A 725 -13.27 11.06 22.35
C LEU A 725 -12.64 10.48 23.64
N VAL A 726 -13.42 9.72 24.40
CA VAL A 726 -12.99 8.98 25.59
C VAL A 726 -12.69 7.54 25.20
N LYS A 727 -11.53 7.01 25.59
CA LYS A 727 -11.16 5.60 25.32
C LYS A 727 -11.96 4.70 26.27
N LEU A 728 -12.67 3.73 25.72
CA LEU A 728 -13.40 2.74 26.50
C LEU A 728 -12.50 1.53 26.79
N ASP A 729 -12.60 1.03 28.02
CA ASP A 729 -12.06 -0.28 28.39
C ASP A 729 -13.19 -1.29 28.27
N VAL A 730 -13.10 -2.17 27.26
CA VAL A 730 -14.14 -3.14 26.89
C VAL A 730 -13.60 -4.56 26.99
N ASP A 731 -14.41 -5.46 27.52
CA ASP A 731 -14.01 -6.87 27.65
C ASP A 731 -14.01 -7.61 26.30
N GLU A 732 -13.38 -8.80 26.28
CA GLU A 732 -13.24 -9.61 25.07
C GLU A 732 -14.60 -10.11 24.53
N ASN A 733 -15.60 -10.31 25.38
CA ASN A 733 -16.94 -10.75 24.93
C ASN A 733 -17.62 -9.63 24.11
N PHE A 734 -17.48 -8.38 24.55
CA PHE A 734 -17.97 -7.22 23.81
C PHE A 734 -17.23 -7.04 22.48
N LYS A 735 -15.90 -7.23 22.46
CA LYS A 735 -15.12 -7.21 21.20
C LYS A 735 -15.55 -8.34 20.25
N HIS A 736 -15.84 -9.53 20.77
CA HIS A 736 -16.31 -10.67 19.99
C HIS A 736 -17.65 -10.37 19.31
N SER A 737 -18.65 -9.90 20.07
CA SER A 737 -19.95 -9.51 19.50
C SER A 737 -19.84 -8.33 18.52
N LEU A 738 -18.92 -7.37 18.75
CA LEU A 738 -18.62 -6.36 17.74
C LEU A 738 -18.11 -6.97 16.43
N LEU A 739 -17.17 -7.94 16.49
CA LEU A 739 -16.57 -8.58 15.31
C LEU A 739 -17.52 -9.53 14.57
N GLU A 740 -18.38 -10.27 15.27
CA GLU A 740 -19.29 -11.24 14.65
C GLU A 740 -20.64 -10.62 14.26
N ASP A 741 -21.27 -9.84 15.16
CA ASP A 741 -22.65 -9.39 14.98
C ASP A 741 -22.75 -8.05 14.26
N VAL A 742 -21.80 -7.13 14.46
CA VAL A 742 -21.98 -5.70 14.14
C VAL A 742 -21.10 -5.25 12.98
N ILE A 743 -19.78 -5.46 13.07
CA ILE A 743 -18.79 -5.04 12.07
C ILE A 743 -19.09 -5.61 10.66
N PRO A 744 -19.46 -6.90 10.47
CA PRO A 744 -19.76 -7.45 9.15
C PRO A 744 -20.99 -6.83 8.47
N LYS A 745 -21.81 -6.07 9.20
CA LYS A 745 -23.00 -5.35 8.70
C LYS A 745 -22.75 -3.84 8.59
N ALA A 746 -21.59 -3.35 9.02
CA ALA A 746 -21.24 -1.94 9.06
C ALA A 746 -20.29 -1.58 7.91
N VAL A 747 -20.47 -0.38 7.34
CA VAL A 747 -19.51 0.19 6.38
C VAL A 747 -18.50 1.04 7.16
N PRO A 748 -17.18 0.82 7.00
CA PRO A 748 -16.17 1.64 7.66
C PRO A 748 -16.18 3.09 7.12
N GLU A 749 -15.94 4.06 8.00
CA GLU A 749 -15.72 5.48 7.65
C GLU A 749 -14.27 5.71 7.16
N PHE A 750 -13.36 4.82 7.54
CA PHE A 750 -11.98 4.75 7.09
C PHE A 750 -11.61 3.28 6.90
N ASP A 751 -11.08 2.91 5.74
CA ASP A 751 -10.54 1.58 5.43
C ASP A 751 -9.32 1.79 4.55
N GLN A 752 -8.15 1.45 5.06
CA GLN A 752 -6.88 1.67 4.38
C GLN A 752 -5.90 0.55 4.69
N VAL A 753 -5.13 0.12 3.68
CA VAL A 753 -4.16 -0.97 3.78
C VAL A 753 -2.74 -0.41 3.61
N THR A 754 -1.82 -0.86 4.47
CA THR A 754 -0.43 -0.43 4.42
C THR A 754 0.35 -1.21 3.36
N GLU A 755 1.55 -0.73 3.03
CA GLU A 755 2.45 -1.38 2.08
C GLU A 755 2.81 -2.82 2.50
N ASP A 756 2.82 -3.11 3.80
CA ASP A 756 3.04 -4.45 4.37
C ASP A 756 1.73 -5.24 4.60
N GLY A 757 0.64 -4.85 3.93
CA GLY A 757 -0.62 -5.59 3.85
C GLY A 757 -1.53 -5.51 5.09
N VAL A 758 -1.18 -4.71 6.09
CA VAL A 758 -2.00 -4.57 7.31
C VAL A 758 -3.13 -3.58 7.05
N ALA A 759 -4.38 -4.00 7.23
CA ALA A 759 -5.56 -3.13 7.10
C ALA A 759 -5.89 -2.45 8.43
N PHE A 760 -6.26 -1.17 8.36
CA PHE A 760 -6.65 -0.32 9.48
C PHE A 760 -8.02 0.27 9.18
N ARG A 761 -9.03 -0.03 10.02
CA ARG A 761 -10.41 0.43 9.77
C ARG A 761 -11.03 1.16 10.96
N ILE A 762 -11.89 2.13 10.66
CA ILE A 762 -12.65 2.88 11.66
C ILE A 762 -14.14 2.78 11.33
N TYR A 763 -14.92 2.22 12.25
CA TYR A 763 -16.36 2.08 12.18
C TYR A 763 -17.03 3.06 13.13
N LYS A 764 -18.06 3.75 12.65
CA LYS A 764 -18.87 4.67 13.46
C LYS A 764 -20.23 4.05 13.76
N LEU A 765 -20.36 3.53 14.98
CA LEU A 765 -21.50 2.75 15.45
C LEU A 765 -22.27 3.57 16.50
N GLY A 766 -23.15 4.45 16.03
CA GLY A 766 -23.87 5.40 16.90
C GLY A 766 -22.92 6.41 17.54
N SER A 767 -22.78 6.37 18.87
CA SER A 767 -21.80 7.17 19.62
C SER A 767 -20.43 6.50 19.79
N LEU A 768 -20.24 5.28 19.26
CA LEU A 768 -18.96 4.57 19.33
C LEU A 768 -18.12 4.76 18.06
N GLU A 769 -16.84 5.00 18.24
CA GLU A 769 -15.82 4.90 17.18
C GLU A 769 -14.98 3.64 17.47
N VAL A 770 -15.26 2.55 16.77
CA VAL A 770 -14.54 1.28 16.88
C VAL A 770 -13.43 1.25 15.84
N ARG A 771 -12.18 1.06 16.28
CA ARG A 771 -11.02 0.96 15.39
C ARG A 771 -10.48 -0.47 15.40
N THR A 772 -10.36 -1.06 14.23
CA THR A 772 -9.88 -2.43 14.02
C THR A 772 -8.57 -2.46 13.25
N ILE A 773 -7.81 -3.54 13.44
CA ILE A 773 -6.62 -3.85 12.68
C ILE A 773 -6.71 -5.30 12.22
N GLN A 774 -6.33 -5.55 10.97
CA GLN A 774 -6.23 -6.88 10.39
C GLN A 774 -4.81 -7.07 9.84
N GLU A 775 -4.08 -8.05 10.38
CA GLU A 775 -2.76 -8.43 9.83
C GLU A 775 -2.93 -9.34 8.62
N VAL A 776 -1.90 -9.45 7.79
CA VAL A 776 -1.90 -10.36 6.62
C VAL A 776 -2.17 -11.79 7.09
N GLU A 777 -3.13 -12.47 6.44
CA GLU A 777 -3.62 -13.82 6.78
C GLU A 777 -4.25 -13.99 8.18
N GLU A 778 -4.37 -12.93 8.99
CA GLU A 778 -5.06 -12.97 10.29
C GLU A 778 -6.53 -12.47 10.19
N PRO A 779 -7.41 -12.94 11.09
CA PRO A 779 -8.74 -12.35 11.25
C PRO A 779 -8.65 -10.91 11.77
N GLU A 780 -9.63 -10.09 11.42
CA GLU A 780 -9.75 -8.72 11.93
C GLU A 780 -9.96 -8.70 13.46
N ARG A 781 -9.30 -7.77 14.15
CA ARG A 781 -9.37 -7.63 15.62
C ARG A 781 -9.71 -6.19 16.02
N VAL A 782 -10.56 -6.04 17.04
CA VAL A 782 -10.84 -4.72 17.65
C VAL A 782 -9.63 -4.26 18.46
N HIS A 783 -9.02 -3.16 18.02
CA HIS A 783 -7.80 -2.61 18.61
C HIS A 783 -8.10 -1.54 19.66
N VAL A 784 -9.08 -0.67 19.42
CA VAL A 784 -9.58 0.29 20.42
C VAL A 784 -11.04 0.68 20.13
N VAL A 785 -11.79 0.98 21.19
CA VAL A 785 -13.12 1.60 21.11
C VAL A 785 -13.07 2.96 21.81
N PHE A 786 -13.65 3.98 21.18
CA PHE A 786 -13.90 5.28 21.79
C PHE A 786 -15.40 5.57 21.88
N SER A 787 -15.80 6.39 22.85
CA SER A 787 -17.10 7.05 22.88
C SER A 787 -16.94 8.52 22.47
N SER A 788 -17.80 9.01 21.57
CA SER A 788 -17.81 10.39 21.08
C SER A 788 -18.66 11.34 21.92
N ARG A 789 -19.15 10.91 23.09
CA ARG A 789 -19.95 11.74 23.99
C ARG A 789 -19.16 12.08 25.25
N ALA A 790 -19.12 13.36 25.57
CA ALA A 790 -18.82 13.78 26.93
C ALA A 790 -19.83 13.17 27.90
N VAL A 791 -19.37 12.75 29.09
CA VAL A 791 -20.22 12.13 30.13
C VAL A 791 -21.19 13.15 30.76
N SER A 792 -20.98 14.44 30.52
CA SER A 792 -21.89 15.53 30.90
C SER A 792 -23.15 15.57 30.04
N TRP A 793 -24.32 15.61 30.66
CA TRP A 793 -25.55 15.99 29.96
C TRP A 793 -25.43 17.44 29.48
N GLU A 794 -25.64 17.67 28.19
CA GLU A 794 -25.92 19.02 27.69
C GLU A 794 -27.35 19.41 28.10
N THR A 795 -27.48 20.03 29.28
CA THR A 795 -28.72 20.71 29.69
C THR A 795 -28.96 21.94 28.82
N LYS A 796 -29.51 21.73 27.61
CA LYS A 796 -30.34 22.76 26.97
C LYS A 796 -31.50 23.04 27.92
N GLY A 797 -31.61 24.27 28.39
CA GLY A 797 -32.44 24.68 29.53
C GLY A 797 -33.95 24.67 29.28
N SER A 798 -34.53 23.53 28.89
CA SER A 798 -35.97 23.32 28.98
C SER A 798 -36.38 23.41 30.46
N LYS A 799 -37.20 24.40 30.81
CA LYS A 799 -37.75 24.51 32.17
C LYS A 799 -38.54 23.23 32.46
N PRO A 800 -38.28 22.51 33.58
CA PRO A 800 -38.97 21.27 33.87
C PRO A 800 -40.47 21.53 34.00
N GLN A 801 -41.25 20.95 33.08
CA GLN A 801 -42.70 21.07 33.09
C GLN A 801 -43.24 20.23 34.26
N ASP A 802 -44.00 20.84 35.17
CA ASP A 802 -44.30 20.28 36.50
C ASP A 802 -45.33 19.12 36.51
N VAL A 803 -45.50 18.45 35.36
CA VAL A 803 -46.54 17.43 35.10
C VAL A 803 -46.30 16.15 35.92
N LEU A 804 -45.04 15.86 36.26
CA LEU A 804 -44.62 14.61 36.90
C LEU A 804 -45.11 14.39 38.33
N GLY A 805 -45.54 15.43 39.06
CA GLY A 805 -45.75 15.36 40.52
C GLY A 805 -46.75 14.29 41.00
N LYS A 806 -47.57 13.73 40.10
CA LYS A 806 -48.56 12.69 40.42
C LYS A 806 -48.13 11.27 40.06
N GLU A 807 -47.07 11.08 39.26
CA GLU A 807 -46.63 9.74 38.85
C GLU A 807 -46.07 8.94 40.03
N LYS A 808 -46.47 7.67 40.11
CA LYS A 808 -45.92 6.70 41.08
C LYS A 808 -44.63 6.09 40.55
N LEU A 809 -43.68 5.84 41.43
CA LEU A 809 -42.45 5.13 41.08
C LEU A 809 -42.66 3.61 41.01
N SER A 810 -42.03 2.97 40.03
CA SER A 810 -41.96 1.51 39.91
C SER A 810 -40.59 0.98 40.35
N ARG A 811 -39.49 1.52 39.81
CA ARG A 811 -38.14 0.92 39.95
C ARG A 811 -37.05 1.97 40.10
N CYS A 812 -36.01 1.62 40.86
CA CYS A 812 -34.81 2.41 41.09
C CYS A 812 -33.57 1.60 40.72
N ARG A 813 -32.68 2.20 39.91
CA ARG A 813 -31.40 1.61 39.49
C ARG A 813 -30.25 2.56 39.82
N VAL A 814 -29.14 2.02 40.32
CA VAL A 814 -27.93 2.79 40.65
C VAL A 814 -26.80 2.36 39.74
N TYR A 815 -26.16 3.32 39.09
CA TYR A 815 -25.05 3.11 38.17
C TYR A 815 -23.78 3.79 38.69
N VAL A 816 -22.62 3.29 38.27
CA VAL A 816 -21.32 3.88 38.56
C VAL A 816 -20.43 3.95 37.32
N GLU A 817 -19.72 5.07 37.17
CA GLU A 817 -18.83 5.36 36.05
C GLU A 817 -17.45 5.76 36.57
N ALA A 818 -16.40 5.48 35.79
CA ALA A 818 -15.07 5.98 36.06
C ALA A 818 -14.90 7.38 35.43
N MET A 819 -14.38 8.35 36.21
CA MET A 819 -13.98 9.66 35.69
C MET A 819 -12.53 9.60 35.20
N GLU A 820 -12.22 10.17 34.02
CA GLU A 820 -10.83 10.19 33.49
C GLU A 820 -9.87 11.01 34.37
N HIS A 821 -10.33 12.16 34.90
CA HIS A 821 -9.45 13.17 35.52
C HIS A 821 -9.33 13.12 37.04
N GLU A 822 -10.12 12.30 37.73
CA GLU A 822 -10.17 12.24 39.20
C GLU A 822 -10.06 10.80 39.71
N ALA A 823 -9.62 10.58 40.95
CA ALA A 823 -9.58 9.25 41.57
C ALA A 823 -10.97 8.76 42.05
N CYS A 824 -12.04 9.51 41.76
CA CYS A 824 -13.40 9.20 42.15
C CYS A 824 -14.20 8.54 41.01
N ASN A 825 -15.19 7.75 41.41
CA ASN A 825 -16.24 7.31 40.49
C ASN A 825 -17.41 8.30 40.53
N ASN A 826 -18.06 8.50 39.38
CA ASN A 826 -19.35 9.18 39.35
C ASN A 826 -20.48 8.20 39.66
N TYR A 827 -21.54 8.66 40.34
CA TYR A 827 -22.69 7.83 40.72
C TYR A 827 -23.99 8.55 40.36
N TYR A 828 -24.82 7.89 39.56
CA TYR A 828 -26.12 8.38 39.18
C TYR A 828 -27.21 7.32 39.41
N ILE A 829 -28.44 7.80 39.54
CA ILE A 829 -29.61 6.97 39.77
C ILE A 829 -30.62 7.19 38.66
N VAL A 830 -31.18 6.09 38.17
CA VAL A 830 -32.26 6.06 37.19
C VAL A 830 -33.50 5.56 37.90
N LEU A 831 -34.51 6.41 37.97
CA LEU A 831 -35.82 6.16 38.51
C LEU A 831 -36.80 5.93 37.36
N GLU A 832 -37.61 4.89 37.44
CA GLU A 832 -38.61 4.53 36.44
C GLU A 832 -39.99 4.65 37.10
N THR A 833 -40.90 5.42 36.49
CA THR A 833 -42.29 5.51 36.94
C THR A 833 -43.10 4.29 36.48
N ILE A 834 -44.35 4.16 36.94
CA ILE A 834 -45.25 3.11 36.42
C ILE A 834 -45.50 3.34 34.92
N ASP A 835 -45.63 4.61 34.51
CA ASP A 835 -45.92 5.05 33.13
C ASP A 835 -44.68 5.08 32.22
N LYS A 836 -43.58 4.44 32.65
CA LYS A 836 -42.29 4.33 31.94
C LYS A 836 -41.54 5.64 31.70
N THR A 837 -41.90 6.72 32.39
CA THR A 837 -41.02 7.89 32.48
C THR A 837 -39.74 7.49 33.21
N MET A 838 -38.60 7.81 32.61
CA MET A 838 -37.28 7.63 33.20
C MET A 838 -36.78 8.98 33.73
N VAL A 839 -36.33 9.03 34.97
CA VAL A 839 -35.72 10.22 35.57
C VAL A 839 -34.34 9.87 36.06
N VAL A 840 -33.34 10.60 35.58
CA VAL A 840 -31.96 10.46 36.03
C VAL A 840 -31.66 11.55 37.03
N SER A 841 -31.01 11.19 38.13
CA SER A 841 -30.51 12.15 39.10
C SER A 841 -29.14 11.77 39.64
N GLU A 842 -28.26 12.77 39.72
CA GLU A 842 -26.89 12.65 40.19
C GLU A 842 -26.43 13.95 40.86
N ARG A 843 -25.26 13.88 41.49
CA ARG A 843 -24.53 15.05 41.97
C ARG A 843 -23.25 15.15 41.16
N ALA A 844 -23.03 16.28 40.50
CA ALA A 844 -21.84 16.53 39.69
C ALA A 844 -20.60 16.79 40.58
N SER A 845 -19.42 16.89 39.97
CA SER A 845 -18.15 17.12 40.68
C SER A 845 -18.05 18.50 41.33
N ASP A 846 -18.76 19.50 40.81
CA ASP A 846 -18.90 20.85 41.39
C ASP A 846 -19.87 20.89 42.59
N GLY A 847 -20.45 19.74 42.98
CA GLY A 847 -21.45 19.63 44.04
C GLY A 847 -22.87 20.00 43.61
N SER A 848 -23.09 20.43 42.37
CA SER A 848 -24.43 20.70 41.83
C SER A 848 -25.25 19.41 41.69
N LEU A 849 -26.56 19.55 41.74
CA LEU A 849 -27.51 18.43 41.65
C LEU A 849 -28.21 18.47 40.30
N CYS A 850 -28.16 17.35 39.58
CA CYS A 850 -28.76 17.20 38.27
C CYS A 850 -30.04 16.36 38.36
N TRP A 851 -31.08 16.76 37.62
CA TRP A 851 -32.36 16.07 37.53
C TRP A 851 -32.89 16.16 36.11
N LEU A 852 -33.02 15.02 35.44
CA LEU A 852 -33.31 14.95 34.01
C LEU A 852 -34.41 13.94 33.72
N GLN A 853 -35.49 14.41 33.11
CA GLN A 853 -36.58 13.57 32.64
C GLN A 853 -36.31 13.09 31.22
N ASN A 854 -36.52 11.79 30.97
CA ASN A 854 -36.38 11.09 29.70
C ASN A 854 -35.15 11.53 28.88
N PRO A 855 -33.92 11.53 29.44
CA PRO A 855 -32.77 11.95 28.67
C PRO A 855 -32.52 10.98 27.51
N HIS A 856 -32.49 11.53 26.30
CA HIS A 856 -32.42 10.81 25.02
C HIS A 856 -31.17 9.91 24.87
N ASN A 857 -30.15 10.13 25.69
CA ASN A 857 -28.88 9.41 25.75
C ASN A 857 -28.77 8.41 26.91
N LEU A 858 -29.87 8.10 27.61
CA LEU A 858 -29.87 7.27 28.81
C LEU A 858 -29.39 5.83 28.58
N GLU A 859 -29.84 5.18 27.50
CA GLU A 859 -29.47 3.79 27.21
C GLU A 859 -27.98 3.67 26.90
N ASP A 860 -27.45 4.60 26.11
CA ASP A 860 -26.01 4.69 25.81
C ASP A 860 -25.18 4.97 27.07
N ARG A 861 -25.66 5.84 27.99
CA ARG A 861 -24.94 6.08 29.26
C ARG A 861 -24.97 4.82 30.16
N ASN A 862 -26.12 4.15 30.22
CA ASN A 862 -26.28 2.90 30.97
C ASN A 862 -25.46 1.73 30.42
N SER A 863 -25.12 1.70 29.13
CA SER A 863 -24.27 0.66 28.54
C SER A 863 -22.79 0.87 28.86
N LEU A 864 -22.37 2.11 29.11
CA LEU A 864 -21.01 2.48 29.53
C LEU A 864 -20.80 2.44 31.06
N ALA A 865 -21.90 2.47 31.82
CA ALA A 865 -21.86 2.48 33.28
C ALA A 865 -22.09 1.09 33.89
N LYS A 866 -21.41 0.79 34.99
CA LYS A 866 -21.66 -0.45 35.74
C LYS A 866 -22.94 -0.30 36.58
N LEU A 867 -23.96 -1.08 36.27
CA LEU A 867 -25.13 -1.24 37.13
C LEU A 867 -24.69 -1.86 38.47
N LEU A 868 -24.91 -1.14 39.57
CA LEU A 868 -24.60 -1.61 40.93
C LEU A 868 -25.81 -2.24 41.62
N PHE A 869 -26.98 -1.62 41.49
CA PHE A 869 -28.19 -2.02 42.21
C PHE A 869 -29.44 -1.83 41.35
N THR A 870 -30.40 -2.73 41.52
CA THR A 870 -31.78 -2.64 41.03
C THR A 870 -32.69 -3.02 42.19
N ALA A 871 -33.72 -2.23 42.44
CA ALA A 871 -34.80 -2.58 43.36
C ALA A 871 -36.09 -1.82 43.00
N ASP A 872 -37.22 -2.38 43.40
CA ASP A 872 -38.51 -1.71 43.31
C ASP A 872 -38.60 -0.58 44.34
N CYS A 873 -39.34 0.46 43.99
CA CYS A 873 -39.56 1.61 44.87
C CYS A 873 -40.61 1.28 45.95
N LYS A 874 -40.62 2.06 47.04
CA LYS A 874 -41.65 1.97 48.09
C LYS A 874 -43.04 2.13 47.48
N GLU A 875 -43.98 1.29 47.91
CA GLU A 875 -45.36 1.39 47.48
C GLU A 875 -45.96 2.76 47.83
N GLY A 876 -46.66 3.37 46.88
CA GLY A 876 -47.30 4.68 47.04
C GLY A 876 -46.38 5.89 46.86
N LEU A 877 -45.05 5.71 46.79
CA LEU A 877 -44.10 6.82 46.62
C LEU A 877 -44.27 7.51 45.26
N ARG A 878 -44.36 8.84 45.29
CA ARG A 878 -44.56 9.68 44.10
C ARG A 878 -43.29 10.42 43.71
N MET A 879 -43.23 10.83 42.45
CA MET A 879 -42.17 11.70 41.94
C MET A 879 -42.07 13.03 42.70
N SER A 880 -43.19 13.57 43.22
CA SER A 880 -43.20 14.76 44.09
C SER A 880 -42.32 14.58 45.32
N ASP A 881 -42.42 13.42 45.97
CA ASP A 881 -41.80 13.15 47.27
C ASP A 881 -40.28 13.00 47.10
N VAL A 882 -39.88 12.39 45.99
CA VAL A 882 -38.47 12.27 45.60
C VAL A 882 -37.88 13.60 45.14
N ARG A 883 -38.66 14.42 44.44
CA ARG A 883 -38.23 15.77 44.07
C ARG A 883 -38.07 16.68 45.30
N GLN A 884 -38.97 16.61 46.26
CA GLN A 884 -38.82 17.30 47.54
C GLN A 884 -37.56 16.82 48.29
N HIS A 885 -37.29 15.52 48.28
CA HIS A 885 -36.06 14.96 48.87
C HIS A 885 -34.78 15.36 48.12
N PHE A 886 -34.86 15.58 46.81
CA PHE A 886 -33.79 16.12 45.96
C PHE A 886 -33.52 17.59 46.26
N GLU A 887 -34.56 18.43 46.30
CA GLU A 887 -34.48 19.87 46.56
C GLU A 887 -33.99 20.18 47.99
N ALA A 888 -34.24 19.27 48.95
CA ALA A 888 -33.78 19.38 50.33
C ALA A 888 -32.30 18.98 50.57
N GLN A 889 -31.54 18.55 49.55
CA GLN A 889 -30.15 18.14 49.74
C GLN A 889 -29.20 19.35 49.93
N PRO A 890 -28.26 19.29 50.88
CA PRO A 890 -27.31 20.38 51.11
C PRO A 890 -26.31 20.53 49.96
N ARG A 891 -26.12 21.78 49.51
CA ARG A 891 -25.09 22.21 48.55
C ARG A 891 -23.73 22.31 49.24
N ASP A 892 -23.01 21.20 49.25
CA ASP A 892 -21.72 21.01 49.91
C ASP A 892 -20.70 20.47 48.88
N THR A 893 -19.42 20.79 49.02
CA THR A 893 -18.44 20.69 47.92
C THR A 893 -17.47 19.50 47.99
N ASP A 894 -17.51 18.67 49.04
CA ASP A 894 -16.55 17.58 49.21
C ASP A 894 -16.84 16.32 48.35
N GLY A 895 -15.79 15.63 47.90
CA GLY A 895 -15.83 14.63 46.82
C GLY A 895 -16.57 13.33 47.14
N GLU A 896 -16.68 12.92 48.41
CA GLU A 896 -17.45 11.74 48.80
C GLU A 896 -18.97 11.91 48.60
N HIS A 897 -19.45 13.14 48.40
CA HIS A 897 -20.89 13.43 48.37
C HIS A 897 -21.65 12.78 47.21
N ARG A 898 -21.02 12.48 46.06
CA ARG A 898 -21.71 11.83 44.92
C ARG A 898 -22.22 10.43 45.28
N LYS A 899 -21.35 9.64 45.92
CA LYS A 899 -21.66 8.32 46.45
C LYS A 899 -22.66 8.36 47.60
N ARG A 900 -22.50 9.31 48.53
CA ARG A 900 -23.43 9.51 49.66
C ARG A 900 -24.82 9.93 49.17
N TYR A 901 -24.88 10.83 48.18
CA TYR A 901 -26.11 11.30 47.55
C TYR A 901 -26.88 10.16 46.87
N ALA A 902 -26.22 9.40 45.98
CA ALA A 902 -26.85 8.23 45.34
C ALA A 902 -27.32 7.22 46.41
N LYS A 903 -26.50 6.94 47.43
CA LYS A 903 -26.89 6.07 48.55
C LYS A 903 -28.13 6.59 49.31
N ALA A 904 -28.18 7.89 49.61
CA ALA A 904 -29.30 8.51 50.32
C ALA A 904 -30.59 8.44 49.50
N LEU A 905 -30.54 8.84 48.23
CA LEU A 905 -31.69 8.80 47.32
C LEU A 905 -32.19 7.36 47.11
N TYR A 906 -31.30 6.38 46.94
CA TYR A 906 -31.70 4.96 46.84
C TYR A 906 -32.38 4.45 48.12
N VAL A 907 -31.87 4.79 49.31
CA VAL A 907 -32.47 4.41 50.59
C VAL A 907 -33.83 5.10 50.77
N PHE A 908 -33.95 6.36 50.35
CA PHE A 908 -35.20 7.09 50.35
C PHE A 908 -36.25 6.43 49.44
N THR A 909 -35.89 6.11 48.19
CA THR A 909 -36.83 5.58 47.18
C THR A 909 -37.22 4.13 47.41
N THR A 910 -36.28 3.27 47.84
CA THR A 910 -36.52 1.82 47.98
C THR A 910 -36.81 1.38 49.41
N GLY A 911 -36.42 2.18 50.42
CA GLY A 911 -36.46 1.79 51.83
C GLY A 911 -35.41 0.74 52.24
N ARG A 912 -34.60 0.25 51.29
CA ARG A 912 -33.62 -0.82 51.52
C ARG A 912 -32.27 -0.20 51.87
N SER A 913 -31.81 -0.44 53.11
CA SER A 913 -30.42 -0.16 53.46
C SER A 913 -29.48 -1.10 52.71
N LEU A 914 -28.48 -0.54 52.03
CA LEU A 914 -27.59 -1.32 51.16
C LEU A 914 -26.55 -2.09 51.98
N LYS A 915 -26.87 -3.33 52.33
CA LYS A 915 -25.91 -4.33 52.82
C LYS A 915 -25.14 -4.96 51.66
N GLY A 916 -24.25 -4.20 51.04
CA GLY A 916 -23.41 -4.65 49.92
C GLY A 916 -22.15 -3.81 49.75
N LYS A 917 -21.09 -4.38 49.17
CA LYS A 917 -19.81 -3.68 48.96
C LYS A 917 -19.95 -2.62 47.86
N TRP A 918 -20.22 -1.37 48.26
CA TRP A 918 -20.04 -0.13 47.45
C TRP A 918 -18.57 0.16 47.05
N GLY A 919 -17.71 -0.85 47.07
CA GLY A 919 -16.25 -0.78 46.92
C GLY A 919 -15.71 -1.72 45.85
N GLY A 920 -16.58 -2.18 44.94
CA GLY A 920 -16.12 -2.73 43.67
C GLY A 920 -15.55 -1.59 42.82
N SER A 921 -14.28 -1.26 43.02
CA SER A 921 -13.56 -0.32 42.16
C SER A 921 -13.71 -0.75 40.71
N ALA A 922 -13.99 0.19 39.80
CA ALA A 922 -13.64 -0.02 38.40
C ALA A 922 -12.13 -0.27 38.38
N ARG A 923 -11.69 -1.47 37.99
CA ARG A 923 -10.29 -1.85 38.12
C ARG A 923 -9.45 -1.04 37.15
N ARG A 924 -8.84 0.05 37.61
CA ARG A 924 -7.59 0.54 37.00
C ARG A 924 -6.54 -0.55 37.22
N TYR A 925 -6.31 -1.38 36.21
CA TYR A 925 -5.11 -2.19 36.16
C TYR A 925 -3.92 -1.28 35.84
N THR A 926 -3.28 -0.73 36.88
CA THR A 926 -1.89 -0.29 36.74
C THR A 926 -1.04 -1.54 36.52
N ALA A 927 -0.21 -1.52 35.47
CA ALA A 927 0.70 -2.63 35.19
C ALA A 927 1.61 -2.89 36.41
N PRO A 928 1.82 -4.16 36.81
CA PRO A 928 2.60 -4.46 38.00
C PRO A 928 4.10 -4.21 37.75
N PRO A 929 4.84 -3.59 38.70
CA PRO A 929 6.29 -3.60 38.66
C PRO A 929 6.80 -5.03 38.88
N MET A 930 7.72 -5.50 38.04
CA MET A 930 8.30 -6.83 38.20
C MET A 930 9.10 -6.96 39.50
N ARG A 931 8.68 -7.86 40.42
CA ARG A 931 9.56 -8.69 41.28
C ARG A 931 8.78 -9.72 42.13
N GLY A 932 9.20 -10.98 42.04
CA GLY A 932 9.47 -11.87 43.19
C GLY A 932 8.33 -12.48 44.03
N LEU A 933 8.00 -13.75 43.70
CA LEU A 933 7.68 -14.88 44.60
C LEU A 933 6.76 -14.72 45.84
N GLY A 934 5.71 -15.54 45.91
CA GLY A 934 5.00 -15.87 47.15
C GLY A 934 3.74 -16.72 46.93
N VAL A 935 3.71 -17.95 47.46
CA VAL A 935 2.59 -18.90 47.34
C VAL A 935 1.68 -18.85 48.57
N GLN A 936 0.35 -18.77 48.40
CA GLN A 936 -0.66 -19.58 49.14
C GLN A 936 -2.09 -19.35 48.61
N ALA A 937 -3.01 -20.25 48.98
CA ALA A 937 -4.32 -20.44 48.35
C ALA A 937 -5.51 -20.27 49.31
N LEU A 938 -6.71 -20.04 48.75
CA LEU A 938 -8.06 -20.52 49.15
C LEU A 938 -9.18 -19.52 48.82
N GLY A 939 -10.38 -20.03 48.47
CA GLY A 939 -11.63 -19.24 48.47
C GLY A 939 -12.59 -19.53 47.30
N ARG A 940 -13.55 -20.45 47.47
CA ARG A 940 -14.69 -20.64 46.56
C ARG A 940 -15.82 -19.65 46.87
N SER A 941 -16.49 -19.12 45.84
CA SER A 941 -17.96 -18.93 45.85
C SER A 941 -18.49 -18.68 44.44
N SER A 942 -19.47 -19.45 44.01
CA SER A 942 -20.28 -19.23 42.80
C SER A 942 -21.31 -18.11 43.00
N GLU A 943 -21.69 -17.42 41.93
CA GLU A 943 -23.05 -17.53 41.35
C GLU A 943 -23.18 -16.74 40.04
N PHE A 944 -24.14 -17.16 39.21
CA PHE A 944 -24.33 -16.79 37.81
C PHE A 944 -25.79 -16.31 37.60
N MET A 945 -26.10 -15.79 36.41
CA MET A 945 -27.44 -15.41 35.86
C MET A 945 -27.79 -13.91 35.87
N ASN A 946 -27.75 -13.31 34.67
CA ASN A 946 -28.78 -12.38 34.16
C ASN A 946 -28.46 -11.90 32.72
N VAL A 947 -28.72 -12.75 31.71
CA VAL A 947 -28.88 -12.33 30.31
C VAL A 947 -30.00 -13.16 29.70
N MET A 948 -31.22 -12.62 29.64
CA MET A 948 -32.36 -13.17 28.87
C MET A 948 -33.55 -12.19 28.87
N TRP A 949 -33.51 -11.15 28.02
CA TRP A 949 -34.73 -10.44 27.63
C TRP A 949 -34.55 -9.63 26.33
N LEU A 950 -34.86 -10.25 25.18
CA LEU A 950 -35.33 -9.57 23.95
C LEU A 950 -35.73 -10.59 22.86
N ALA A 951 -36.66 -11.51 23.18
CA ALA A 951 -37.19 -12.47 22.20
C ALA A 951 -38.59 -12.99 22.56
N ARG A 952 -39.60 -12.10 22.66
CA ARG A 952 -41.03 -12.46 22.47
C ARG A 952 -41.94 -11.24 22.45
N ASN A 953 -42.47 -10.91 21.27
CA ASN A 953 -43.82 -10.38 21.16
C ASN A 953 -44.39 -10.55 19.73
N SER A 954 -44.86 -11.76 19.43
CA SER A 954 -45.70 -12.04 18.27
C SER A 954 -46.64 -13.20 18.59
N GLY A 955 -47.95 -12.95 18.42
CA GLY A 955 -49.02 -13.95 18.55
C GLY A 955 -49.75 -13.97 19.89
N LEU A 956 -50.99 -13.44 19.92
CA LEU A 956 -52.19 -14.13 20.45
C LEU A 956 -53.47 -13.27 20.36
N ARG A 957 -54.20 -13.42 19.24
CA ARG A 957 -55.68 -13.51 19.10
C ARG A 957 -55.92 -14.17 17.72
N GLY A 958 -56.78 -15.15 17.52
CA GLY A 958 -57.68 -15.88 18.42
C GLY A 958 -58.79 -16.53 17.57
N LEU A 959 -59.06 -17.82 17.80
CA LEU A 959 -59.64 -18.80 16.85
C LEU A 959 -58.65 -19.25 15.75
#